data_AF-A0A1E2UQW3-F1
#
_entry.id   AF-A0A1E2UQW3-F1
#
_cell.length_a   1.000
_cell.length_b   1.000
_cell.length_c   1.000
_cell.angle_alpha   90.00
_cell.angle_beta   90.00
_cell.angle_gamma   90.00
#
_symmetry.space_group_name_H-M   'P 1'
#
loop_
_entity.id
_entity.type
_entity.pdbx_description
1 polymer ?
#
loop_
_entity_poly.entity_id
_entity_poly.type
_entity_poly.pdbx_seq_one_letter_code
_entity_poly.pdbx_strand_id
1 'polypeptide(L)'
;MLNGYKNCRGFNGSAWLLMAILSLFGLQACQDGVSNDPQQETTVTSSTYSGPAARTSDIQGFRVSVWEPLRAQNRCGACHNAGGQAPLFVREDDVNQAYEAVNPFINRSEPDESSLVTKVANGHNCWEASDSACATIIANYIESWVGGGANAGRQIELEAPPENVVGESKVFPDDSSLFASHVHPLLTDYCTECHVEDAAAPQSPYFAAADVETAYAAVKTSIDLDTPSNSRLVQRLIELHNCWDDCPSNAQEMETAIDDMASGISPTPVDPDLVVSRALTLPEGTVASGGSRQESDVIALYEFKTGSGNTAYDTSGVDPSINLTLSGDTTWVEGWGLEFRTGKAQGSTSDSRKLSQLIQATGEYTVEAWVVPSNVTQEGPARIISYSAGTDDRNFTLGQTLYNYDFLHRSSTTDGNGEPAHSTSDDDEDLQATEQHVVVTFDPENGRQVYVNGLHTDDLDETAAGNLNDWDDTYALVLGNEASGDRPWAGKVRLLAIHNRALNAAQIQQNFEAGVGEKYFLLFNVSSLLNLPQSYVMIEVSQFDNYSYLFRQPKFISLDESVLPGSIPIQGMRIGINGKEAAIGQAYATLDTTINDSEYTLNGQVLSNIGTTIATEKGSENDQFFLTFERLGEHTNVFIEPEALPPAEPADGEPVSTVGLRTFDEINATMASLTGVSQTLEAVQTTYTTIKQQLPSAEAINGFLSSHQVAVSQLAIEYCSAMVDDTTLRAGFFPGFDFNVNANDIAIATWQSQVVSPLIVNFMGENLTTQPDPAMVESELMSLLTGSVGLARCSGQCAADRTEKATKAACASLLGSAIVLLQ
;
A
#
# COMPACT_ATOMS: atom_id res chain seq x y z
N MET A 1 -5.92 -59.92 34.75
CA MET A 1 -4.75 -59.54 35.58
C MET A 1 -4.85 -58.04 35.80
N LEU A 2 -5.59 -57.64 36.84
CA LEU A 2 -5.11 -57.17 38.16
C LEU A 2 -4.55 -55.74 38.05
N ASN A 3 -4.95 -54.70 38.81
CA ASN A 3 -5.96 -54.45 39.87
C ASN A 3 -5.95 -52.91 40.09
N GLY A 4 -7.07 -52.20 40.27
CA GLY A 4 -7.69 -51.81 41.56
C GLY A 4 -7.12 -50.48 42.10
N TYR A 5 -7.82 -49.40 42.47
CA TYR A 5 -9.07 -49.16 43.24
C TYR A 5 -9.62 -47.75 42.87
N LYS A 6 -10.90 -47.44 42.57
CA LYS A 6 -12.20 -47.41 43.32
C LYS A 6 -12.37 -46.42 44.50
N ASN A 7 -13.25 -45.44 44.24
CA ASN A 7 -14.42 -44.96 45.04
C ASN A 7 -14.18 -44.02 46.25
N CYS A 8 -15.06 -43.08 46.68
CA CYS A 8 -16.49 -42.78 46.44
C CYS A 8 -16.86 -41.35 46.98
N ARG A 9 -17.93 -40.73 46.43
CA ARG A 9 -18.98 -39.81 46.98
C ARG A 9 -18.74 -39.14 48.36
N GLY A 10 -18.99 -37.85 48.66
CA GLY A 10 -19.96 -36.84 48.20
C GLY A 10 -20.69 -36.27 49.45
N PHE A 11 -20.99 -34.95 49.56
CA PHE A 11 -22.16 -34.36 50.26
C PHE A 11 -22.15 -32.82 50.29
N ASN A 12 -23.36 -32.25 50.19
CA ASN A 12 -23.76 -30.83 50.20
C ASN A 12 -23.64 -30.12 51.58
N GLY A 13 -23.53 -28.78 51.54
CA GLY A 13 -24.56 -27.92 52.13
C GLY A 13 -24.26 -27.13 53.42
N SER A 14 -24.04 -25.82 53.22
CA SER A 14 -24.72 -24.68 53.89
C SER A 14 -24.58 -24.39 55.40
N ALA A 15 -23.98 -23.21 55.66
CA ALA A 15 -24.59 -22.02 56.29
C ALA A 15 -24.46 -21.73 57.82
N TRP A 16 -24.55 -20.42 58.13
CA TRP A 16 -24.77 -19.73 59.43
C TRP A 16 -23.54 -19.52 60.33
N LEU A 17 -23.27 -18.41 61.05
CA LEU A 17 -23.77 -17.02 61.13
C LEU A 17 -22.90 -16.25 62.20
N LEU A 18 -22.72 -14.93 62.01
CA LEU A 18 -22.62 -13.82 63.01
C LEU A 18 -21.38 -13.54 63.93
N MET A 19 -20.90 -12.28 63.74
CA MET A 19 -20.51 -11.18 64.70
C MET A 19 -19.33 -11.34 65.68
N ALA A 20 -18.25 -10.55 65.54
CA ALA A 20 -17.99 -9.17 66.09
C ALA A 20 -16.99 -9.27 67.28
N ILE A 21 -15.91 -8.49 67.47
CA ILE A 21 -15.76 -7.02 67.53
C ILE A 21 -14.26 -6.68 67.86
N LEU A 22 -13.83 -5.43 67.56
CA LEU A 22 -12.74 -4.60 68.13
C LEU A 22 -11.27 -4.64 67.61
N SER A 23 -11.00 -3.75 66.65
CA SER A 23 -9.95 -2.70 66.55
C SER A 23 -8.71 -2.67 67.47
N LEU A 24 -7.52 -2.53 66.85
CA LEU A 24 -6.46 -1.60 67.27
C LEU A 24 -5.52 -1.22 66.09
N PHE A 25 -5.13 0.05 66.03
CA PHE A 25 -4.42 0.79 64.97
C PHE A 25 -2.92 0.46 64.79
N GLY A 26 -2.38 0.66 63.56
CA GLY A 26 -0.96 0.92 63.34
C GLY A 26 -0.38 0.74 61.91
N LEU A 27 -0.54 1.77 61.06
CA LEU A 27 0.38 2.32 60.02
C LEU A 27 1.09 1.43 58.95
N GLN A 28 0.85 1.86 57.68
CA GLN A 28 1.75 1.97 56.51
C GLN A 28 2.21 0.72 55.72
N ALA A 29 1.58 0.52 54.56
CA ALA A 29 2.22 0.52 53.23
C ALA A 29 1.13 0.50 52.13
N CYS A 30 1.09 1.52 51.27
CA CYS A 30 0.26 1.55 50.07
C CYS A 30 0.93 0.69 48.99
N GLN A 31 0.24 -0.36 48.55
CA GLN A 31 0.49 -1.07 47.31
C GLN A 31 -0.87 -1.14 46.62
N ASP A 32 -1.15 -0.15 45.78
CA ASP A 32 -2.42 -0.03 45.07
C ASP A 32 -2.48 -1.09 43.98
N GLY A 33 -3.21 -2.17 44.27
CA GLY A 33 -3.79 -3.03 43.26
C GLY A 33 -5.01 -2.33 42.67
N VAL A 34 -5.00 -2.15 41.35
CA VAL A 34 -6.13 -1.69 40.55
C VAL A 34 -7.34 -2.58 40.86
N SER A 35 -8.34 -2.03 41.55
CA SER A 35 -9.66 -2.66 41.64
C SER A 35 -10.44 -2.31 40.38
N ASN A 36 -10.64 -3.31 39.52
CA ASN A 36 -11.69 -3.29 38.50
C ASN A 36 -13.04 -3.26 39.24
N ASP A 37 -13.57 -2.07 39.49
CA ASP A 37 -14.97 -1.90 39.85
C ASP A 37 -15.76 -2.04 38.54
N PRO A 38 -16.71 -2.98 38.41
CA PRO A 38 -17.56 -3.06 37.23
C PRO A 38 -18.31 -1.73 37.07
N GLN A 39 -18.03 -1.04 35.95
CA GLN A 39 -18.81 0.12 35.52
C GLN A 39 -20.30 -0.25 35.59
N GLN A 40 -21.05 0.57 36.32
CA GLN A 40 -22.49 0.44 36.45
C GLN A 40 -23.13 0.51 35.06
N GLU A 41 -23.87 -0.54 34.69
CA GLU A 41 -24.70 -0.57 33.50
C GLU A 41 -25.60 0.67 33.45
N THR A 42 -25.47 1.47 32.38
CA THR A 42 -26.39 2.55 32.09
C THR A 42 -27.68 1.93 31.56
N THR A 43 -28.61 1.66 32.47
CA THR A 43 -30.01 1.48 32.07
C THR A 43 -30.44 2.80 31.42
N VAL A 44 -31.02 2.75 30.22
CA VAL A 44 -31.70 3.89 29.59
C VAL A 44 -32.84 4.30 30.52
N THR A 45 -32.52 5.13 31.50
CA THR A 45 -33.51 5.83 32.29
C THR A 45 -33.94 6.99 31.42
N SER A 46 -35.12 6.85 30.82
CA SER A 46 -35.87 8.02 30.35
C SER A 46 -36.12 8.90 31.57
N SER A 47 -35.17 9.78 31.88
CA SER A 47 -35.36 10.81 32.88
C SER A 47 -36.34 11.81 32.27
N THR A 48 -37.62 11.63 32.57
CA THR A 48 -38.71 12.42 32.01
C THR A 48 -38.46 13.88 32.35
N TYR A 49 -38.00 14.67 31.37
CA TYR A 49 -37.87 16.11 31.50
C TYR A 49 -39.20 16.69 32.00
N SER A 50 -39.14 17.42 33.12
CA SER A 50 -40.32 17.91 33.85
C SER A 50 -40.52 19.43 33.73
N GLY A 51 -39.62 20.12 33.02
CA GLY A 51 -39.69 21.54 32.76
C GLY A 51 -40.71 21.94 31.66
N PRO A 52 -40.83 23.25 31.35
CA PRO A 52 -41.71 23.74 30.29
C PRO A 52 -41.37 23.13 28.92
N ALA A 53 -42.38 22.89 28.09
CA ALA A 53 -42.18 22.43 26.72
C ALA A 53 -41.32 23.41 25.90
N ALA A 54 -40.62 22.89 24.88
CA ALA A 54 -39.89 23.71 23.92
C ALA A 54 -40.84 24.69 23.21
N ARG A 55 -40.48 25.98 23.19
CA ARG A 55 -41.31 27.04 22.59
C ARG A 55 -41.28 27.06 21.07
N THR A 56 -40.24 26.50 20.45
CA THR A 56 -40.03 26.47 18.99
C THR A 56 -39.52 25.10 18.56
N SER A 57 -39.62 24.80 17.26
CA SER A 57 -39.01 23.61 16.66
C SER A 57 -37.49 23.60 16.83
N ASP A 58 -36.84 24.77 16.75
CA ASP A 58 -35.40 24.92 16.95
C ASP A 58 -34.98 24.54 18.40
N ILE A 59 -35.73 25.02 19.41
CA ILE A 59 -35.49 24.62 20.81
C ILE A 59 -35.76 23.13 21.00
N GLN A 60 -36.72 22.55 20.27
CA GLN A 60 -36.97 21.11 20.32
C GLN A 60 -35.83 20.31 19.65
N GLY A 61 -35.24 20.81 18.58
CA GLY A 61 -34.02 20.25 17.96
C GLY A 61 -32.85 20.27 18.94
N PHE A 62 -32.57 21.44 19.54
CA PHE A 62 -31.56 21.59 20.59
C PHE A 62 -31.77 20.60 21.72
N ARG A 63 -33.02 20.47 22.17
CA ARG A 63 -33.38 19.57 23.26
C ARG A 63 -32.96 18.14 22.94
N VAL A 64 -33.32 17.65 21.76
CA VAL A 64 -33.12 16.25 21.36
C VAL A 64 -31.65 15.98 21.05
N SER A 65 -31.02 16.85 20.29
CA SER A 65 -29.70 16.58 19.71
C SER A 65 -28.54 17.00 20.61
N VAL A 66 -28.67 18.06 21.42
CA VAL A 66 -27.57 18.57 22.26
C VAL A 66 -27.84 18.40 23.76
N TRP A 67 -29.00 18.86 24.22
CA TRP A 67 -29.30 18.90 25.65
C TRP A 67 -29.49 17.51 26.26
N GLU A 68 -30.27 16.64 25.62
CA GLU A 68 -30.57 15.29 26.11
C GLU A 68 -29.30 14.41 26.24
N PRO A 69 -28.38 14.37 25.25
CA PRO A 69 -27.16 13.60 25.43
C PRO A 69 -26.17 14.24 26.42
N LEU A 70 -26.09 15.57 26.52
CA LEU A 70 -25.08 16.23 27.38
C LEU A 70 -25.51 16.43 28.85
N ARG A 71 -26.80 16.36 29.18
CA ARG A 71 -27.32 16.54 30.56
C ARG A 71 -26.98 15.42 31.53
N ALA A 72 -26.43 14.31 31.04
CA ALA A 72 -26.04 13.20 31.89
C ALA A 72 -24.95 13.63 32.91
N GLN A 73 -24.99 13.05 34.11
CA GLN A 73 -24.09 13.43 35.21
C GLN A 73 -22.64 12.97 35.00
N ASN A 74 -22.39 12.04 34.08
CA ASN A 74 -21.05 11.64 33.64
C ASN A 74 -20.53 12.51 32.47
N ARG A 75 -21.26 13.57 32.09
CA ARG A 75 -20.92 14.51 31.01
C ARG A 75 -21.07 15.94 31.51
N CYS A 76 -21.47 16.87 30.64
CA CYS A 76 -21.62 18.29 30.96
C CYS A 76 -22.63 18.56 32.10
N GLY A 77 -23.61 17.67 32.30
CA GLY A 77 -24.64 17.76 33.34
C GLY A 77 -24.12 17.77 34.78
N ALA A 78 -22.89 17.30 35.02
CA ALA A 78 -22.23 17.42 36.33
C ALA A 78 -22.02 18.88 36.76
N CYS A 79 -21.70 19.75 35.80
CA CYS A 79 -21.26 21.12 36.07
C CYS A 79 -22.20 22.19 35.51
N HIS A 80 -22.85 21.94 34.37
CA HIS A 80 -23.61 22.96 33.63
C HIS A 80 -25.14 22.85 33.81
N ASN A 81 -25.57 22.25 34.93
CA ASN A 81 -26.97 22.08 35.35
C ASN A 81 -27.55 23.35 36.01
N ALA A 82 -28.83 23.33 36.43
CA ALA A 82 -29.53 24.51 36.97
C ALA A 82 -28.88 25.10 38.24
N GLY A 83 -28.20 24.27 39.04
CA GLY A 83 -27.50 24.67 40.26
C GLY A 83 -25.98 24.79 40.12
N GLY A 84 -25.46 24.65 38.89
CA GLY A 84 -24.04 24.50 38.61
C GLY A 84 -23.33 25.80 38.20
N GLN A 85 -22.27 25.65 37.40
CA GLN A 85 -21.43 26.70 36.85
C GLN A 85 -21.94 27.18 35.49
N ALA A 86 -21.97 28.50 35.29
CA ALA A 86 -22.28 29.10 33.99
C ALA A 86 -21.24 28.72 32.91
N PRO A 87 -21.66 28.53 31.63
CA PRO A 87 -23.03 28.65 31.13
C PRO A 87 -23.93 27.47 31.56
N LEU A 88 -25.19 27.73 31.91
CA LEU A 88 -26.13 26.71 32.40
C LEU A 88 -26.91 26.06 31.24
N PHE A 89 -26.18 25.55 30.25
CA PHE A 89 -26.75 25.09 28.96
C PHE A 89 -27.32 23.67 28.99
N VAL A 90 -27.11 22.90 30.05
CA VAL A 90 -27.74 21.58 30.28
C VAL A 90 -28.58 21.56 31.56
N ARG A 91 -29.08 22.74 31.96
CA ARG A 91 -30.02 22.86 33.07
C ARG A 91 -31.28 22.03 32.85
N GLU A 92 -31.70 21.33 33.89
CA GLU A 92 -32.73 20.31 33.86
C GLU A 92 -34.16 20.85 34.05
N ASP A 93 -34.29 22.08 34.54
CA ASP A 93 -35.54 22.69 34.96
C ASP A 93 -36.25 23.50 33.85
N ASP A 94 -35.51 24.06 32.88
CA ASP A 94 -36.08 24.78 31.74
C ASP A 94 -35.17 24.76 30.50
N VAL A 95 -35.55 23.94 29.51
CA VAL A 95 -34.85 23.79 28.24
C VAL A 95 -34.82 25.08 27.41
N ASN A 96 -35.81 25.96 27.59
CA ASN A 96 -35.84 27.22 26.86
C ASN A 96 -34.75 28.18 27.35
N GLN A 97 -34.48 28.17 28.65
CA GLN A 97 -33.39 28.96 29.23
C GLN A 97 -32.04 28.29 29.00
N ALA A 98 -31.99 26.96 28.92
CA ALA A 98 -30.80 26.20 28.53
C ALA A 98 -30.34 26.59 27.11
N TYR A 99 -31.29 26.64 26.17
CA TYR A 99 -31.10 27.10 24.80
C TYR A 99 -30.59 28.55 24.74
N GLU A 100 -31.18 29.46 25.52
CA GLU A 100 -30.71 30.86 25.59
C GLU A 100 -29.27 30.95 26.12
N ALA A 101 -28.87 30.06 27.04
CA ALA A 101 -27.53 30.03 27.60
C ALA A 101 -26.47 29.42 26.66
N VAL A 102 -26.85 28.51 25.75
CA VAL A 102 -25.91 27.85 24.84
C VAL A 102 -25.59 28.68 23.60
N ASN A 103 -26.57 29.39 23.04
CA ASN A 103 -26.46 30.03 21.73
C ASN A 103 -25.22 30.93 21.52
N PRO A 104 -24.76 31.72 22.51
CA PRO A 104 -23.55 32.54 22.33
C PRO A 104 -22.26 31.75 22.09
N PHE A 105 -22.28 30.44 22.28
CA PHE A 105 -21.13 29.55 22.20
C PHE A 105 -21.22 28.55 21.03
N ILE A 106 -22.23 28.70 20.18
CA ILE A 106 -22.50 27.80 19.06
C ILE A 106 -22.23 28.55 17.76
N ASN A 107 -21.28 28.05 16.98
CA ASN A 107 -21.14 28.40 15.59
C ASN A 107 -22.05 27.44 14.80
N ARG A 108 -23.10 27.98 14.17
CA ARG A 108 -24.08 27.18 13.42
C ARG A 108 -23.63 26.89 11.99
N SER A 109 -22.71 27.69 11.44
CA SER A 109 -22.10 27.44 10.14
C SER A 109 -21.05 26.34 10.27
N GLU A 110 -20.22 26.41 11.32
CA GLU A 110 -19.14 25.45 11.60
C GLU A 110 -19.29 24.89 13.02
N PRO A 111 -20.11 23.84 13.20
CA PRO A 111 -20.35 23.22 14.49
C PRO A 111 -19.11 22.80 15.27
N ASP A 112 -18.07 22.34 14.57
CA ASP A 112 -16.76 21.95 15.12
C ASP A 112 -15.95 23.13 15.68
N GLU A 113 -16.14 24.34 15.15
CA GLU A 113 -15.55 25.57 15.70
C GLU A 113 -16.32 26.15 16.89
N SER A 114 -17.48 25.59 17.24
CA SER A 114 -18.26 26.03 18.40
C SER A 114 -17.38 26.05 19.66
N SER A 115 -17.52 27.11 20.49
CA SER A 115 -16.70 27.25 21.70
C SER A 115 -16.89 26.10 22.70
N LEU A 116 -18.02 25.39 22.65
CA LEU A 116 -18.20 24.14 23.42
C LEU A 116 -17.25 23.03 22.93
N VAL A 117 -17.15 22.87 21.61
CA VAL A 117 -16.34 21.83 20.96
C VAL A 117 -14.86 22.10 21.16
N THR A 118 -14.39 23.28 20.75
CA THR A 118 -12.98 23.68 20.86
C THR A 118 -12.50 23.66 22.31
N LYS A 119 -13.35 24.01 23.27
CA LYS A 119 -12.98 23.95 24.69
C LYS A 119 -12.78 22.53 25.19
N VAL A 120 -13.62 21.58 24.78
CA VAL A 120 -13.46 20.17 25.14
C VAL A 120 -12.26 19.55 24.43
N ALA A 121 -12.04 19.90 23.15
CA ALA A 121 -10.85 19.50 22.39
C ALA A 121 -9.53 19.91 23.10
N ASN A 122 -9.56 21.02 23.85
CA ASN A 122 -8.45 21.53 24.65
C ASN A 122 -8.41 20.97 26.09
N GLY A 123 -8.98 19.78 26.35
CA GLY A 123 -8.85 19.05 27.62
C GLY A 123 -9.91 19.36 28.68
N HIS A 124 -11.03 20.00 28.33
CA HIS A 124 -12.06 20.35 29.30
C HIS A 124 -13.04 19.19 29.57
N ASN A 125 -12.71 18.34 30.55
CA ASN A 125 -13.60 17.32 31.13
C ASN A 125 -14.26 16.38 30.10
N CYS A 126 -13.48 15.87 29.13
CA CYS A 126 -13.94 14.79 28.26
C CYS A 126 -14.27 13.53 29.09
N TRP A 127 -15.36 12.83 28.71
CA TRP A 127 -15.78 11.57 29.34
C TRP A 127 -15.17 10.34 28.68
N GLU A 128 -14.55 10.50 27.51
CA GLU A 128 -13.70 9.52 26.86
C GLU A 128 -12.22 9.76 27.22
N ALA A 129 -11.34 8.82 26.88
CA ALA A 129 -9.90 9.03 27.03
C ALA A 129 -9.27 9.93 25.94
N SER A 130 -10.05 10.32 24.92
CA SER A 130 -9.61 11.18 23.82
C SER A 130 -10.45 12.46 23.76
N ASP A 131 -9.82 13.60 24.05
CA ASP A 131 -10.47 14.91 23.99
C ASP A 131 -11.02 15.23 22.60
N SER A 132 -10.32 14.82 21.54
CA SER A 132 -10.78 14.99 20.15
C SER A 132 -12.00 14.13 19.84
N ALA A 133 -12.15 12.96 20.47
CA ALA A 133 -13.35 12.13 20.32
C ALA A 133 -14.56 12.80 20.97
N CYS A 134 -14.44 13.31 22.20
CA CYS A 134 -15.52 14.07 22.84
C CYS A 134 -15.89 15.32 22.05
N ALA A 135 -14.90 16.06 21.55
CA ALA A 135 -15.11 17.22 20.70
C ALA A 135 -15.91 16.86 19.44
N THR A 136 -15.51 15.79 18.74
CA THR A 136 -16.22 15.29 17.55
C THR A 136 -17.66 14.89 17.87
N ILE A 137 -17.90 14.20 19.00
CA ILE A 137 -19.25 13.83 19.44
C ILE A 137 -20.12 15.09 19.69
N ILE A 138 -19.56 16.12 20.33
CA ILE A 138 -20.29 17.37 20.57
C ILE A 138 -20.56 18.12 19.26
N ALA A 139 -19.61 18.12 18.32
CA ALA A 139 -19.82 18.69 16.99
C ALA A 139 -20.99 17.98 16.28
N ASN A 140 -21.02 16.65 16.29
CA ASN A 140 -22.09 15.85 15.70
C ASN A 140 -23.47 16.13 16.35
N TYR A 141 -23.52 16.37 17.67
CA TYR A 141 -24.74 16.82 18.35
C TYR A 141 -25.24 18.18 17.87
N ILE A 142 -24.33 19.14 17.67
CA ILE A 142 -24.66 20.48 17.16
C ILE A 142 -25.08 20.40 15.70
N GLU A 143 -24.39 19.61 14.88
CA GLU A 143 -24.75 19.33 13.49
C GLU A 143 -26.17 18.77 13.38
N SER A 144 -26.50 17.73 14.17
CA SER A 144 -27.84 17.14 14.22
C SER A 144 -28.92 18.16 14.61
N TRP A 145 -28.60 19.09 15.53
CA TRP A 145 -29.51 20.16 15.91
C TRP A 145 -29.73 21.16 14.77
N VAL A 146 -28.66 21.68 14.17
CA VAL A 146 -28.75 22.71 13.13
C VAL A 146 -29.32 22.15 11.82
N GLY A 147 -29.03 20.88 11.52
CA GLY A 147 -29.48 20.15 10.32
C GLY A 147 -30.92 19.63 10.34
N GLY A 148 -31.69 19.83 11.42
CA GLY A 148 -33.04 19.25 11.62
C GLY A 148 -34.18 19.73 10.70
N GLY A 149 -33.89 20.37 9.57
CA GLY A 149 -34.83 20.62 8.47
C GLY A 149 -34.55 19.64 7.32
N ALA A 150 -35.59 19.15 6.65
CA ALA A 150 -35.58 18.02 5.69
C ALA A 150 -34.65 18.13 4.43
N ASN A 151 -33.63 18.99 4.43
CA ASN A 151 -32.59 19.14 3.40
C ASN A 151 -31.28 19.76 3.94
N ALA A 152 -31.02 19.76 5.26
CA ALA A 152 -29.88 20.50 5.82
C ALA A 152 -28.73 19.55 6.20
N GLY A 153 -27.85 19.30 5.23
CA GLY A 153 -26.53 18.77 5.51
C GLY A 153 -25.48 19.87 5.71
N ARG A 154 -24.26 19.52 6.13
CA ARG A 154 -23.15 20.47 6.38
C ARG A 154 -23.01 21.46 5.21
N GLN A 155 -23.27 22.75 5.44
CA GLN A 155 -22.91 23.82 4.50
C GLN A 155 -21.50 24.27 4.84
N ILE A 156 -20.55 24.02 3.94
CA ILE A 156 -19.17 24.48 4.08
C ILE A 156 -19.13 25.96 3.68
N GLU A 157 -18.92 26.84 4.64
CA GLU A 157 -18.71 28.27 4.40
C GLU A 157 -17.25 28.48 3.98
N LEU A 158 -17.02 29.13 2.83
CA LEU A 158 -15.66 29.36 2.34
C LEU A 158 -15.12 30.67 2.91
N GLU A 159 -13.99 30.60 3.60
CA GLU A 159 -13.28 31.77 4.11
C GLU A 159 -12.11 32.16 3.19
N ALA A 160 -11.75 33.45 3.22
CA ALA A 160 -10.57 33.92 2.52
C ALA A 160 -9.31 33.41 3.24
N PRO A 161 -8.43 32.64 2.57
CA PRO A 161 -7.24 32.10 3.23
C PRO A 161 -6.18 33.18 3.44
N PRO A 162 -5.14 32.91 4.27
CA PRO A 162 -3.96 33.76 4.39
C PRO A 162 -3.31 34.05 3.03
N GLU A 163 -2.77 35.25 2.85
CA GLU A 163 -2.04 35.60 1.62
C GLU A 163 -0.55 35.28 1.75
N ASN A 164 -0.16 34.06 1.35
CA ASN A 164 1.24 33.68 1.28
C ASN A 164 1.82 33.94 -0.12
N VAL A 165 2.96 34.62 -0.17
CA VAL A 165 3.77 34.71 -1.39
C VAL A 165 4.45 33.37 -1.63
N VAL A 166 4.59 32.96 -2.90
CA VAL A 166 5.44 31.81 -3.24
C VAL A 166 6.88 32.18 -2.88
N GLY A 167 7.45 31.49 -1.90
CA GLY A 167 8.82 31.71 -1.41
C GLY A 167 9.82 30.75 -2.01
N GLU A 168 11.12 31.07 -1.86
CA GLU A 168 12.15 30.04 -2.03
C GLU A 168 12.00 29.00 -0.93
N SER A 169 12.25 27.74 -1.25
CA SER A 169 12.05 26.64 -0.31
C SER A 169 13.17 25.61 -0.44
N LYS A 170 13.61 25.07 0.69
CA LYS A 170 14.60 23.99 0.75
C LYS A 170 13.92 22.64 0.52
N VAL A 171 14.58 21.79 -0.25
CA VAL A 171 14.15 20.42 -0.52
C VAL A 171 15.20 19.48 0.05
N PHE A 172 14.77 18.35 0.60
CA PHE A 172 15.67 17.29 1.06
C PHE A 172 16.62 16.87 -0.08
N PRO A 173 17.94 16.89 0.12
CA PRO A 173 18.89 16.37 -0.86
C PRO A 173 18.68 14.86 -1.07
N ASP A 174 19.05 14.36 -2.25
CA ASP A 174 19.08 12.91 -2.49
C ASP A 174 20.11 12.21 -1.58
N ASP A 175 21.15 12.94 -1.16
CA ASP A 175 22.22 12.49 -0.28
C ASP A 175 21.87 12.74 1.21
N SER A 176 22.08 11.73 2.06
CA SER A 176 21.72 11.73 3.48
C SER A 176 22.81 12.33 4.41
N SER A 177 23.96 12.79 3.90
CA SER A 177 25.14 13.10 4.73
C SER A 177 24.92 14.21 5.74
N LEU A 178 24.14 15.25 5.39
CA LEU A 178 23.78 16.32 6.32
C LEU A 178 22.89 15.79 7.45
N PHE A 179 21.90 14.96 7.12
CA PHE A 179 21.06 14.31 8.13
C PHE A 179 21.86 13.40 9.06
N ALA A 180 22.75 12.58 8.49
CA ALA A 180 23.63 11.67 9.21
C ALA A 180 24.56 12.41 10.20
N SER A 181 24.97 13.63 9.84
CA SER A 181 25.92 14.42 10.63
C SER A 181 25.25 15.21 11.75
N HIS A 182 24.02 15.68 11.53
CA HIS A 182 23.39 16.67 12.40
C HIS A 182 22.21 16.12 13.20
N VAL A 183 21.29 15.37 12.58
CA VAL A 183 20.01 14.99 13.22
C VAL A 183 19.98 13.52 13.63
N HIS A 184 20.48 12.61 12.78
CA HIS A 184 20.47 11.16 13.04
C HIS A 184 21.06 10.75 14.39
N PRO A 185 22.17 11.34 14.88
CA PRO A 185 22.73 10.98 16.18
C PRO A 185 21.74 11.16 17.34
N LEU A 186 20.98 12.26 17.35
CA LEU A 186 19.96 12.51 18.39
C LEU A 186 18.84 11.49 18.34
N LEU A 187 18.41 11.11 17.13
CA LEU A 187 17.34 10.12 16.94
C LEU A 187 17.80 8.74 17.42
N THR A 188 19.04 8.34 17.12
CA THR A 188 19.59 7.06 17.56
C THR A 188 19.88 7.01 19.06
N ASP A 189 20.19 8.15 19.68
CA ASP A 189 20.49 8.20 21.12
C ASP A 189 19.21 8.17 21.98
N TYR A 190 18.12 8.77 21.49
CA TYR A 190 16.94 9.04 22.32
C TYR A 190 15.62 8.43 21.84
N CYS A 191 15.52 7.95 20.60
CA CYS A 191 14.26 7.50 20.03
C CYS A 191 14.19 5.99 19.70
N THR A 192 15.29 5.24 19.86
CA THR A 192 15.37 3.82 19.46
C THR A 192 14.56 2.87 20.32
N GLU A 193 14.05 3.29 21.48
CA GLU A 193 13.17 2.43 22.28
C GLU A 193 11.81 2.19 21.62
N CYS A 194 11.41 3.05 20.66
CA CYS A 194 10.11 2.99 19.98
C CYS A 194 10.21 3.14 18.45
N HIS A 195 11.06 4.02 17.92
CA HIS A 195 11.08 4.39 16.50
C HIS A 195 12.05 3.55 15.65
N VAL A 196 12.12 2.26 15.94
CA VAL A 196 12.85 1.23 15.17
C VAL A 196 11.99 -0.02 15.03
N GLU A 197 12.22 -0.80 13.97
CA GLU A 197 11.42 -1.99 13.64
C GLU A 197 11.48 -3.09 14.71
N ASP A 198 12.60 -3.19 15.43
CA ASP A 198 12.87 -4.25 16.41
C ASP A 198 12.64 -3.83 17.87
N ALA A 199 12.04 -2.65 18.09
CA ALA A 199 11.65 -2.18 19.42
C ALA A 199 10.64 -3.13 20.08
N ALA A 200 10.58 -3.12 21.41
CA ALA A 200 9.60 -3.92 22.16
C ALA A 200 8.15 -3.49 21.90
N ALA A 201 7.95 -2.22 21.54
CA ALA A 201 6.68 -1.63 21.11
C ALA A 201 6.93 -0.69 19.92
N PRO A 202 7.14 -1.23 18.71
CA PRO A 202 7.58 -0.46 17.55
C PRO A 202 6.51 0.57 17.14
N GLN A 203 6.95 1.79 16.88
CA GLN A 203 6.14 2.92 16.45
C GLN A 203 6.71 3.47 15.13
N SER A 204 5.91 3.43 14.07
CA SER A 204 6.24 4.14 12.83
C SER A 204 6.01 5.64 13.00
N PRO A 205 6.74 6.52 12.27
CA PRO A 205 7.82 6.21 11.33
C PRO A 205 9.14 5.80 12.01
N TYR A 206 9.94 4.95 11.35
CA TYR A 206 11.19 4.39 11.89
C TYR A 206 12.42 5.28 11.64
N PHE A 207 12.31 6.57 11.96
CA PHE A 207 13.37 7.56 11.76
C PHE A 207 14.60 7.37 12.68
N ALA A 208 14.53 6.45 13.66
CA ALA A 208 15.64 6.16 14.56
C ALA A 208 16.40 4.87 14.16
N ALA A 209 16.14 4.32 12.99
CA ALA A 209 16.82 3.13 12.49
C ALA A 209 18.36 3.32 12.46
N ALA A 210 19.11 2.27 12.78
CA ALA A 210 20.57 2.29 12.75
C ALA A 210 21.13 2.49 11.33
N ASP A 211 20.39 2.02 10.32
CA ASP A 211 20.68 2.32 8.93
C ASP A 211 20.23 3.74 8.58
N VAL A 212 21.21 4.60 8.24
CA VAL A 212 21.00 6.03 7.98
C VAL A 212 20.03 6.25 6.81
N GLU A 213 20.11 5.45 5.76
CA GLU A 213 19.26 5.63 4.58
C GLU A 213 17.79 5.32 4.89
N THR A 214 17.54 4.25 5.65
CA THR A 214 16.20 3.91 6.15
C THR A 214 15.65 5.02 7.05
N ALA A 215 16.45 5.49 8.00
CA ALA A 215 16.08 6.60 8.89
C ALA A 215 15.83 7.90 8.11
N TYR A 216 16.68 8.20 7.13
CA TYR A 216 16.58 9.39 6.29
C TYR A 216 15.32 9.36 5.42
N ALA A 217 14.96 8.21 4.85
CA ALA A 217 13.70 8.07 4.13
C ALA A 217 12.48 8.30 5.05
N ALA A 218 12.53 7.76 6.27
CA ALA A 218 11.43 7.83 7.23
C ALA A 218 11.25 9.22 7.89
N VAL A 219 12.30 10.05 7.96
CA VAL A 219 12.27 11.32 8.69
C VAL A 219 11.78 12.52 7.86
N LYS A 220 11.77 12.43 6.53
CA LYS A 220 11.52 13.59 5.63
C LYS A 220 10.22 14.32 5.93
N THR A 221 9.15 13.60 6.25
CA THR A 221 7.82 14.17 6.58
C THR A 221 7.75 14.77 7.98
N SER A 222 8.79 14.59 8.81
CA SER A 222 8.83 15.02 10.21
C SER A 222 9.72 16.25 10.45
N ILE A 223 10.38 16.77 9.40
CA ILE A 223 11.31 17.90 9.47
C ILE A 223 10.89 18.98 8.47
N ASP A 224 10.76 20.21 8.96
CA ASP A 224 10.62 21.42 8.13
C ASP A 224 11.99 22.08 7.97
N LEU A 225 12.53 22.05 6.75
CA LEU A 225 13.84 22.62 6.43
C LEU A 225 13.84 24.15 6.36
N ASP A 226 12.69 24.78 6.13
CA ASP A 226 12.58 26.23 6.02
C ASP A 226 12.26 26.87 7.38
N THR A 227 11.48 26.17 8.21
CA THR A 227 11.16 26.58 9.58
C THR A 227 11.46 25.45 10.58
N PRO A 228 12.74 25.23 10.97
CA PRO A 228 13.15 24.13 11.85
C PRO A 228 12.31 23.97 13.12
N SER A 229 11.86 25.08 13.72
CA SER A 229 11.00 25.06 14.91
C SER A 229 9.65 24.36 14.70
N ASN A 230 9.13 24.33 13.47
CA ASN A 230 7.84 23.69 13.13
C ASN A 230 7.97 22.18 12.92
N SER A 231 9.20 21.64 12.86
CA SER A 231 9.44 20.21 12.66
C SER A 231 8.71 19.36 13.71
N ARG A 232 8.06 18.27 13.29
CA ARG A 232 7.32 17.37 14.20
C ARG A 232 8.22 16.83 15.31
N LEU A 233 9.49 16.55 15.01
CA LEU A 233 10.48 16.14 16.00
C LEU A 233 10.66 17.16 17.14
N VAL A 234 10.60 18.46 16.82
CA VAL A 234 10.71 19.56 17.79
C VAL A 234 9.39 19.72 18.55
N GLN A 235 8.26 19.75 17.83
CA GLN A 235 6.93 19.93 18.43
C GLN A 235 6.60 18.81 19.43
N ARG A 236 6.93 17.55 19.12
CA ARG A 236 6.73 16.42 20.04
C ARG A 236 7.47 16.62 21.36
N LEU A 237 8.70 17.13 21.33
CA LEU A 237 9.46 17.40 22.56
C LEU A 237 8.83 18.56 23.37
N ILE A 238 8.29 19.59 22.70
CA ILE A 238 7.51 20.67 23.34
C ILE A 238 6.23 20.11 23.98
N GLU A 239 5.55 19.18 23.31
CA GLU A 239 4.37 18.45 23.79
C GLU A 239 4.68 17.42 24.90
N LEU A 240 5.90 17.43 25.44
CA LEU A 240 6.36 16.55 26.51
C LEU A 240 6.46 15.05 26.12
N HIS A 241 6.66 14.76 24.83
CA HIS A 241 6.81 13.40 24.35
C HIS A 241 8.21 12.84 24.68
N ASN A 242 8.29 11.99 25.71
CA ASN A 242 9.45 11.15 26.05
C ASN A 242 10.81 11.87 25.99
N CYS A 243 10.87 13.13 26.44
CA CYS A 243 12.12 13.87 26.47
C CYS A 243 13.10 13.25 27.48
N TRP A 244 14.39 13.28 27.16
CA TRP A 244 15.44 12.65 27.98
C TRP A 244 15.85 13.46 29.21
N ASP A 245 15.68 14.79 29.20
CA ASP A 245 16.03 15.68 30.30
C ASP A 245 14.96 16.78 30.44
N ASP A 246 15.24 18.00 29.99
CA ASP A 246 14.32 19.15 30.05
C ASP A 246 13.69 19.34 28.67
N CYS A 247 12.41 19.01 28.54
CA CYS A 247 11.67 19.02 27.28
C CYS A 247 11.87 20.30 26.43
N PRO A 248 11.81 21.54 26.98
CA PRO A 248 12.13 22.75 26.22
C PRO A 248 13.58 22.81 25.72
N SER A 249 14.55 22.44 26.55
CA SER A 249 15.96 22.41 26.16
C SER A 249 16.23 21.35 25.08
N ASN A 250 15.58 20.19 25.19
CA ASN A 250 15.70 19.09 24.23
C ASN A 250 15.06 19.45 22.89
N ALA A 251 13.90 20.13 22.91
CA ALA A 251 13.29 20.68 21.72
C ALA A 251 14.23 21.68 21.01
N GLN A 252 14.89 22.55 21.78
CA GLN A 252 15.87 23.49 21.24
C GLN A 252 17.11 22.78 20.67
N GLU A 253 17.57 21.68 21.29
CA GLU A 253 18.67 20.86 20.78
C GLU A 253 18.31 20.22 19.44
N MET A 254 17.12 19.62 19.35
CA MET A 254 16.61 19.05 18.09
C MET A 254 16.41 20.13 17.01
N GLU A 255 15.86 21.30 17.37
CA GLU A 255 15.69 22.43 16.46
C GLU A 255 17.05 22.92 15.92
N THR A 256 18.06 23.02 16.79
CA THR A 256 19.41 23.44 16.40
C THR A 256 20.06 22.44 15.44
N ALA A 257 19.90 21.14 15.70
CA ALA A 257 20.39 20.09 14.80
C ALA A 257 19.73 20.16 13.42
N ILE A 258 18.43 20.44 13.36
CA ILE A 258 17.70 20.61 12.10
C ILE A 258 18.14 21.90 11.39
N ASP A 259 18.35 23.00 12.11
CA ASP A 259 18.85 24.26 11.55
C ASP A 259 20.26 24.12 10.96
N ASP A 260 21.15 23.40 11.63
CA ASP A 260 22.49 23.09 11.13
C ASP A 260 22.43 22.25 9.84
N MET A 261 21.56 21.24 9.81
CA MET A 261 21.29 20.46 8.59
C MET A 261 20.74 21.36 7.47
N ALA A 262 19.72 22.16 7.77
CA ALA A 262 19.03 23.01 6.82
C ALA A 262 19.94 24.12 6.26
N SER A 263 20.89 24.61 7.04
CA SER A 263 21.87 25.62 6.62
C SER A 263 22.83 25.12 5.53
N GLY A 264 23.00 23.80 5.41
CA GLY A 264 23.76 23.15 4.35
C GLY A 264 23.01 23.05 3.01
N ILE A 265 21.71 23.38 2.97
CA ILE A 265 20.83 23.17 1.81
C ILE A 265 20.53 24.51 1.14
N SER A 266 20.79 24.59 -0.17
CA SER A 266 20.44 25.77 -0.97
C SER A 266 18.94 25.75 -1.29
N PRO A 267 18.21 26.85 -1.08
CA PRO A 267 16.80 26.91 -1.41
C PRO A 267 16.60 26.92 -2.93
N THR A 268 15.49 26.36 -3.37
CA THR A 268 15.07 26.40 -4.78
C THR A 268 14.41 27.75 -5.05
N PRO A 269 14.96 28.60 -5.95
CA PRO A 269 14.33 29.88 -6.26
C PRO A 269 13.08 29.68 -7.11
N VAL A 270 12.08 30.54 -6.89
CA VAL A 270 10.91 30.63 -7.76
C VAL A 270 11.33 31.26 -9.08
N ASP A 271 11.01 30.61 -10.20
CA ASP A 271 11.28 31.18 -11.53
C ASP A 271 10.48 32.49 -11.71
N PRO A 272 11.17 33.63 -11.92
CA PRO A 272 10.51 34.94 -11.98
C PRO A 272 9.62 35.14 -13.21
N ASP A 273 9.74 34.28 -14.24
CA ASP A 273 8.90 34.36 -15.45
C ASP A 273 7.53 33.68 -15.25
N LEU A 274 7.35 32.91 -14.16
CA LEU A 274 6.09 32.25 -13.86
C LEU A 274 4.99 33.26 -13.49
N VAL A 275 3.80 33.07 -14.08
CA VAL A 275 2.56 33.68 -13.62
C VAL A 275 2.01 32.80 -12.50
N VAL A 276 2.13 33.25 -11.24
CA VAL A 276 1.80 32.44 -10.05
C VAL A 276 0.61 32.97 -9.26
N SER A 277 -0.21 32.08 -8.70
CA SER A 277 -1.17 32.42 -7.65
C SER A 277 -0.46 32.73 -6.33
N ARG A 278 -1.22 33.09 -5.29
CA ARG A 278 -0.74 32.94 -3.90
C ARG A 278 -0.59 31.47 -3.53
N ALA A 279 0.23 31.21 -2.53
CA ALA A 279 0.54 29.89 -2.03
C ALA A 279 -0.33 29.52 -0.83
N LEU A 280 -0.53 28.23 -0.58
CA LEU A 280 -1.29 27.69 0.56
C LEU A 280 -0.69 26.37 1.04
N THR A 281 -0.72 26.12 2.34
CA THR A 281 -0.55 24.77 2.89
C THR A 281 -1.90 24.06 3.04
N LEU A 282 -1.88 22.75 3.28
CA LEU A 282 -3.12 21.99 3.46
C LEU A 282 -3.95 22.48 4.67
N PRO A 283 -3.36 22.75 5.85
CA PRO A 283 -4.09 23.27 7.02
C PRO A 283 -4.69 24.67 6.84
N GLU A 284 -4.23 25.44 5.84
CA GLU A 284 -4.80 26.75 5.49
C GLU A 284 -6.05 26.65 4.60
N GLY A 285 -6.44 25.42 4.21
CA GLY A 285 -7.66 25.14 3.49
C GLY A 285 -8.90 25.11 4.38
N THR A 286 -10.05 25.43 3.81
CA THR A 286 -11.34 25.19 4.47
C THR A 286 -11.61 23.68 4.51
N VAL A 287 -11.82 23.12 5.70
CA VAL A 287 -12.13 21.69 5.85
C VAL A 287 -13.46 21.38 5.15
N ALA A 288 -13.41 20.42 4.23
CA ALA A 288 -14.53 20.01 3.40
C ALA A 288 -15.07 18.61 3.75
N SER A 289 -14.53 17.99 4.80
CA SER A 289 -14.83 16.62 5.19
C SER A 289 -16.27 16.45 5.70
N GLY A 290 -17.00 15.49 5.12
CA GLY A 290 -18.36 15.11 5.50
C GLY A 290 -19.44 16.15 5.26
N GLY A 291 -19.25 17.02 4.24
CA GLY A 291 -20.29 17.85 3.63
C GLY A 291 -21.62 17.10 3.47
N SER A 292 -22.77 17.76 3.60
CA SER A 292 -24.14 17.21 3.45
C SER A 292 -24.39 15.68 3.46
N ARG A 293 -23.85 14.91 4.41
CA ARG A 293 -24.14 13.47 4.56
C ARG A 293 -25.52 13.27 5.22
N GLN A 294 -26.18 12.18 4.88
CA GLN A 294 -27.39 11.68 5.53
C GLN A 294 -26.97 10.85 6.74
N GLU A 295 -27.08 11.45 7.93
CA GLU A 295 -26.59 10.85 9.19
C GLU A 295 -27.67 10.75 10.28
N SER A 296 -28.94 11.07 9.97
CA SER A 296 -30.05 11.14 10.94
C SER A 296 -30.32 9.85 11.70
N ASP A 297 -29.96 8.71 11.12
CA ASP A 297 -30.27 7.37 11.63
C ASP A 297 -29.01 6.58 11.99
N VAL A 298 -27.86 7.26 12.06
CA VAL A 298 -26.57 6.67 12.44
C VAL A 298 -26.57 6.30 13.92
N ILE A 299 -26.26 5.03 14.21
CA ILE A 299 -26.19 4.47 15.56
C ILE A 299 -24.77 4.02 15.94
N ALA A 300 -23.83 4.02 14.99
CA ALA A 300 -22.39 3.88 15.23
C ALA A 300 -21.62 4.58 14.09
N LEU A 301 -20.61 5.39 14.42
CA LEU A 301 -19.84 6.19 13.44
C LEU A 301 -18.35 6.19 13.75
N TYR A 302 -17.55 5.82 12.74
CA TYR A 302 -16.09 5.83 12.81
C TYR A 302 -15.53 6.58 11.61
N GLU A 303 -15.14 7.82 11.84
CA GLU A 303 -14.41 8.65 10.87
C GLU A 303 -12.89 8.58 11.09
N PHE A 304 -12.42 7.86 12.12
CA PHE A 304 -11.00 7.64 12.41
C PHE A 304 -10.16 8.91 12.66
N LYS A 305 -10.80 10.01 13.07
CA LYS A 305 -10.16 11.31 13.38
C LYS A 305 -9.14 11.28 14.52
N THR A 306 -9.18 10.26 15.39
CA THR A 306 -8.23 10.15 16.52
C THR A 306 -6.80 9.90 16.05
N GLY A 307 -6.60 9.20 14.93
CA GLY A 307 -5.31 9.07 14.23
C GLY A 307 -4.17 8.39 15.00
N SER A 308 -4.35 7.96 16.25
CA SER A 308 -3.30 7.41 17.10
C SER A 308 -3.83 6.56 18.25
N GLY A 309 -2.94 5.80 18.89
CA GLY A 309 -3.28 4.90 20.00
C GLY A 309 -3.97 3.61 19.55
N ASN A 310 -4.55 2.87 20.49
CA ASN A 310 -5.13 1.55 20.25
C ASN A 310 -6.67 1.54 20.28
N THR A 311 -7.31 2.70 20.18
CA THR A 311 -8.77 2.83 20.25
C THR A 311 -9.29 3.72 19.13
N ALA A 312 -10.21 3.21 18.32
CA ALA A 312 -11.04 4.01 17.43
C ALA A 312 -12.40 4.26 18.10
N TYR A 313 -12.75 5.52 18.31
CA TYR A 313 -13.92 5.90 19.09
C TYR A 313 -15.20 5.92 18.24
N ASP A 314 -16.31 5.43 18.80
CA ASP A 314 -17.64 5.60 18.21
C ASP A 314 -18.10 7.04 18.45
N THR A 315 -18.13 7.82 17.37
CA THR A 315 -18.46 9.25 17.39
C THR A 315 -19.91 9.55 17.04
N SER A 316 -20.77 8.52 16.90
CA SER A 316 -22.20 8.69 16.60
C SER A 316 -22.94 9.49 17.68
N GLY A 317 -22.39 9.51 18.89
CA GLY A 317 -23.02 10.14 20.05
C GLY A 317 -24.22 9.35 20.61
N VAL A 318 -24.46 8.13 20.13
CA VAL A 318 -25.49 7.22 20.64
C VAL A 318 -24.89 6.25 21.67
N ASP A 319 -25.42 6.24 22.89
CA ASP A 319 -24.90 5.39 23.97
C ASP A 319 -25.50 3.97 23.99
N PRO A 320 -24.76 2.95 24.47
CA PRO A 320 -23.32 3.00 24.77
C PRO A 320 -22.49 3.15 23.49
N SER A 321 -21.37 3.89 23.58
CA SER A 321 -20.43 4.07 22.47
C SER A 321 -19.67 2.77 22.21
N ILE A 322 -19.65 2.29 20.97
CA ILE A 322 -18.99 1.04 20.60
C ILE A 322 -17.51 1.33 20.27
N ASN A 323 -16.72 1.74 21.24
CA ASN A 323 -15.29 2.01 20.99
C ASN A 323 -14.56 0.73 20.54
N LEU A 324 -13.84 0.79 19.42
CA LEU A 324 -13.14 -0.35 18.82
C LEU A 324 -11.70 -0.39 19.34
N THR A 325 -11.31 -1.51 19.96
CA THR A 325 -9.93 -1.77 20.37
C THR A 325 -9.15 -2.37 19.20
N LEU A 326 -8.01 -1.76 18.88
CA LEU A 326 -7.11 -2.20 17.81
C LEU A 326 -6.17 -3.31 18.32
N SER A 327 -5.94 -4.33 17.50
CA SER A 327 -5.05 -5.45 17.82
C SER A 327 -4.44 -6.09 16.58
N GLY A 328 -3.30 -6.77 16.73
CA GLY A 328 -2.57 -7.37 15.62
C GLY A 328 -1.98 -6.33 14.67
N ASP A 329 -1.77 -6.70 13.41
CA ASP A 329 -1.21 -5.83 12.37
C ASP A 329 -2.29 -4.87 11.81
N THR A 330 -2.52 -3.80 12.57
CA THR A 330 -3.43 -2.69 12.28
C THR A 330 -2.68 -1.37 12.47
N THR A 331 -2.75 -0.45 11.51
CA THR A 331 -2.08 0.86 11.59
C THR A 331 -3.04 2.00 11.24
N TRP A 332 -2.78 3.20 11.77
CA TRP A 332 -3.52 4.40 11.39
C TRP A 332 -3.07 4.89 10.01
N VAL A 333 -4.01 5.41 9.23
CA VAL A 333 -3.74 6.03 7.92
C VAL A 333 -3.76 7.55 8.08
N GLU A 334 -2.78 8.24 7.49
CA GLU A 334 -2.78 9.71 7.44
C GLU A 334 -4.00 10.22 6.65
N GLY A 335 -4.61 11.32 7.07
CA GLY A 335 -5.88 11.80 6.51
C GLY A 335 -7.12 10.98 6.91
N TRP A 336 -7.04 10.29 8.06
CA TRP A 336 -8.10 9.52 8.74
C TRP A 336 -8.38 8.13 8.15
N GLY A 337 -8.16 7.07 8.92
CA GLY A 337 -8.50 5.69 8.56
C GLY A 337 -7.71 4.65 9.34
N LEU A 338 -8.01 3.37 9.09
CA LEU A 338 -7.26 2.22 9.58
C LEU A 338 -6.84 1.32 8.42
N GLU A 339 -5.58 0.90 8.39
CA GLU A 339 -5.06 -0.14 7.51
C GLU A 339 -4.95 -1.46 8.26
N PHE A 340 -5.52 -2.51 7.68
CA PHE A 340 -5.49 -3.88 8.16
C PHE A 340 -4.64 -4.73 7.22
N ARG A 341 -3.79 -5.58 7.80
CA ARG A 341 -3.07 -6.64 7.07
C ARG A 341 -3.47 -8.00 7.61
N THR A 342 -3.28 -8.20 8.91
CA THR A 342 -3.74 -9.40 9.64
C THR A 342 -4.38 -9.06 10.99
N GLY A 343 -4.41 -7.77 11.37
CA GLY A 343 -5.02 -7.30 12.61
C GLY A 343 -6.54 -7.16 12.55
N LYS A 344 -7.11 -6.55 13.59
CA LYS A 344 -8.55 -6.23 13.69
C LYS A 344 -8.81 -5.06 14.63
N ALA A 345 -9.94 -4.39 14.41
CA ALA A 345 -10.54 -3.45 15.35
C ALA A 345 -11.85 -4.04 15.87
N GLN A 346 -12.02 -4.13 17.19
CA GLN A 346 -13.15 -4.85 17.79
C GLN A 346 -13.78 -4.10 18.96
N GLY A 347 -15.11 -3.97 18.95
CA GLY A 347 -15.90 -3.46 20.07
C GLY A 347 -16.17 -4.52 21.14
N SER A 348 -16.58 -4.08 22.33
CA SER A 348 -17.06 -5.01 23.35
C SER A 348 -18.41 -5.62 22.96
N THR A 349 -18.71 -6.84 23.42
CA THR A 349 -20.03 -7.45 23.19
C THR A 349 -21.14 -6.68 23.93
N SER A 350 -20.85 -6.12 25.10
CA SER A 350 -21.81 -5.35 25.90
C SER A 350 -22.24 -4.05 25.21
N ASP A 351 -21.32 -3.35 24.56
CA ASP A 351 -21.61 -2.09 23.87
C ASP A 351 -22.22 -2.37 22.50
N SER A 352 -21.70 -3.39 21.79
CA SER A 352 -22.22 -3.82 20.48
C SER A 352 -23.68 -4.27 20.52
N ARG A 353 -24.19 -4.70 21.68
CA ARG A 353 -25.61 -5.01 21.93
C ARG A 353 -26.57 -3.90 21.45
N LYS A 354 -26.13 -2.64 21.49
CA LYS A 354 -26.87 -1.48 20.97
C LYS A 354 -27.35 -1.70 19.53
N LEU A 355 -26.51 -2.30 18.68
CA LEU A 355 -26.83 -2.55 17.28
C LEU A 355 -28.06 -3.46 17.14
N SER A 356 -28.05 -4.62 17.81
CA SER A 356 -29.19 -5.55 17.78
C SER A 356 -30.47 -4.86 18.26
N GLN A 357 -30.43 -4.15 19.39
CA GLN A 357 -31.61 -3.49 19.96
C GLN A 357 -32.23 -2.42 19.05
N LEU A 358 -31.40 -1.53 18.49
CA LEU A 358 -31.89 -0.42 17.66
C LEU A 358 -32.30 -0.86 16.27
N ILE A 359 -31.61 -1.85 15.68
CA ILE A 359 -31.95 -2.41 14.36
C ILE A 359 -33.19 -3.30 14.44
N GLN A 360 -33.33 -4.13 15.47
CA GLN A 360 -34.56 -4.92 15.66
C GLN A 360 -35.80 -4.04 15.90
N ALA A 361 -35.62 -2.86 16.51
CA ALA A 361 -36.71 -1.93 16.74
C ALA A 361 -37.29 -1.31 15.45
N THR A 362 -36.48 -1.20 14.39
CA THR A 362 -36.89 -0.67 13.07
C THR A 362 -37.16 -1.79 12.05
N GLY A 363 -36.49 -2.93 12.18
CA GLY A 363 -36.60 -4.08 11.27
C GLY A 363 -35.82 -3.93 9.96
N GLU A 364 -34.96 -2.92 9.87
CA GLU A 364 -34.19 -2.51 8.69
C GLU A 364 -32.90 -1.82 9.14
N TYR A 365 -31.87 -1.81 8.28
CA TYR A 365 -30.59 -1.16 8.59
C TYR A 365 -29.73 -0.94 7.35
N THR A 366 -28.67 -0.16 7.54
CA THR A 366 -27.62 0.06 6.54
C THR A 366 -26.25 -0.07 7.19
N VAL A 367 -25.32 -0.73 6.49
CA VAL A 367 -23.89 -0.63 6.79
C VAL A 367 -23.25 0.10 5.62
N GLU A 368 -22.69 1.27 5.90
CA GLU A 368 -22.00 2.12 4.94
C GLU A 368 -20.52 2.17 5.30
N ALA A 369 -19.66 1.95 4.31
CA ALA A 369 -18.22 2.01 4.50
C ALA A 369 -17.52 2.63 3.30
N TRP A 370 -16.37 3.24 3.57
CA TRP A 370 -15.39 3.58 2.54
C TRP A 370 -14.17 2.72 2.73
N VAL A 371 -13.85 1.91 1.72
CA VAL A 371 -12.84 0.84 1.82
C VAL A 371 -11.86 0.91 0.66
N VAL A 372 -10.62 0.49 0.92
CA VAL A 372 -9.57 0.31 -0.08
C VAL A 372 -9.04 -1.13 0.05
N PRO A 373 -9.58 -2.11 -0.70
CA PRO A 373 -9.01 -3.45 -0.73
C PRO A 373 -7.54 -3.43 -1.15
N SER A 374 -6.67 -4.17 -0.48
CA SER A 374 -5.24 -4.22 -0.87
C SER A 374 -5.02 -4.92 -2.21
N ASN A 375 -5.93 -5.83 -2.58
CA ASN A 375 -5.95 -6.54 -3.85
C ASN A 375 -7.34 -7.16 -4.06
N VAL A 376 -7.55 -7.68 -5.28
CA VAL A 376 -8.77 -8.34 -5.75
C VAL A 376 -8.67 -9.88 -5.73
N THR A 377 -7.69 -10.43 -5.00
CA THR A 377 -7.37 -11.87 -4.99
C THR A 377 -7.53 -12.51 -3.60
N GLN A 378 -8.17 -11.82 -2.67
CA GLN A 378 -8.39 -12.34 -1.32
C GLN A 378 -9.45 -13.44 -1.36
N GLU A 379 -9.06 -14.65 -0.95
CA GLU A 379 -9.96 -15.79 -0.83
C GLU A 379 -10.93 -15.60 0.32
N GLY A 380 -12.22 -15.91 0.09
CA GLY A 380 -13.27 -15.31 0.87
C GLY A 380 -14.35 -16.21 1.49
N PRO A 381 -15.29 -15.58 2.24
CA PRO A 381 -15.32 -14.13 2.43
C PRO A 381 -14.30 -13.69 3.50
N ALA A 382 -13.30 -12.89 3.12
CA ALA A 382 -12.44 -12.16 4.05
C ALA A 382 -13.29 -11.08 4.73
N ARG A 383 -13.15 -10.88 6.05
CA ARG A 383 -14.09 -10.05 6.82
C ARG A 383 -13.69 -8.58 6.80
N ILE A 384 -14.44 -7.76 6.07
CA ILE A 384 -14.26 -6.30 6.07
C ILE A 384 -14.90 -5.73 7.35
N ILE A 385 -16.21 -5.94 7.53
CA ILE A 385 -16.98 -5.54 8.71
C ILE A 385 -17.94 -6.69 9.10
N SER A 386 -17.92 -7.11 10.35
CA SER A 386 -18.76 -8.18 10.88
C SER A 386 -19.39 -7.82 12.23
N TYR A 387 -20.64 -8.24 12.43
CA TYR A 387 -21.26 -8.30 13.76
C TYR A 387 -21.51 -9.77 14.10
N SER A 388 -20.56 -10.40 14.76
CA SER A 388 -20.43 -11.87 14.85
C SER A 388 -19.85 -12.37 16.17
N ALA A 389 -19.99 -13.67 16.41
CA ALA A 389 -19.28 -14.40 17.48
C ALA A 389 -18.09 -15.22 16.98
N GLY A 390 -17.97 -15.42 15.66
CA GLY A 390 -16.92 -16.21 15.02
C GLY A 390 -17.30 -16.60 13.60
N THR A 391 -16.60 -17.60 13.06
CA THR A 391 -16.71 -17.98 11.63
C THR A 391 -18.08 -18.50 11.22
N ASP A 392 -18.87 -19.05 12.15
CA ASP A 392 -20.10 -19.80 11.84
C ASP A 392 -21.38 -19.20 12.46
N ASP A 393 -21.27 -18.08 13.18
CA ASP A 393 -22.40 -17.42 13.84
C ASP A 393 -22.28 -15.89 13.74
N ARG A 394 -23.25 -15.24 13.07
CA ARG A 394 -23.25 -13.79 12.84
C ARG A 394 -24.65 -13.21 12.71
N ASN A 395 -24.78 -11.91 12.94
CA ASN A 395 -25.94 -11.14 12.52
C ASN A 395 -25.74 -10.58 11.12
N PHE A 396 -24.56 -10.02 10.84
CA PHE A 396 -24.17 -9.66 9.49
C PHE A 396 -22.65 -9.71 9.25
N THR A 397 -22.27 -9.75 7.98
CA THR A 397 -20.90 -9.55 7.50
C THR A 397 -20.95 -8.92 6.11
N LEU A 398 -20.18 -7.84 5.94
CA LEU A 398 -19.69 -7.38 4.64
C LEU A 398 -18.29 -7.98 4.46
N GLY A 399 -18.12 -8.81 3.44
CA GLY A 399 -16.88 -9.51 3.15
C GLY A 399 -16.42 -9.33 1.71
N GLN A 400 -15.23 -9.86 1.43
CA GLN A 400 -14.66 -9.95 0.09
C GLN A 400 -14.36 -11.41 -0.28
N THR A 401 -14.78 -11.82 -1.47
CA THR A 401 -14.30 -13.03 -2.15
C THR A 401 -13.82 -12.62 -3.53
N LEU A 402 -12.52 -12.64 -3.78
CA LEU A 402 -11.92 -12.20 -5.04
C LEU A 402 -12.41 -10.78 -5.43
N TYR A 403 -13.19 -10.68 -6.51
CA TYR A 403 -13.73 -9.45 -7.09
C TYR A 403 -15.12 -9.08 -6.57
N ASN A 404 -15.61 -9.80 -5.55
CA ASN A 404 -16.99 -9.70 -5.12
C ASN A 404 -17.08 -9.12 -3.71
N TYR A 405 -18.10 -8.32 -3.50
CA TYR A 405 -18.59 -8.01 -2.16
C TYR A 405 -19.61 -9.05 -1.74
N ASP A 406 -19.44 -9.62 -0.55
CA ASP A 406 -20.33 -10.62 0.03
C ASP A 406 -21.12 -10.03 1.19
N PHE A 407 -22.45 -10.05 1.10
CA PHE A 407 -23.34 -9.64 2.17
C PHE A 407 -24.03 -10.85 2.82
N LEU A 408 -23.50 -11.27 3.97
CA LEU A 408 -24.10 -12.29 4.81
C LEU A 408 -24.94 -11.61 5.88
N HIS A 409 -26.17 -12.08 6.05
CA HIS A 409 -27.14 -11.43 6.92
C HIS A 409 -28.07 -12.49 7.49
N ARG A 410 -28.18 -12.54 8.82
CA ARG A 410 -29.07 -13.45 9.53
C ARG A 410 -30.49 -12.91 9.55
N SER A 411 -31.46 -13.74 9.19
CA SER A 411 -32.88 -13.41 9.23
C SER A 411 -33.70 -14.69 9.37
N SER A 412 -35.03 -14.55 9.39
CA SER A 412 -35.93 -15.71 9.36
C SER A 412 -35.87 -16.55 8.07
N THR A 413 -35.19 -16.09 7.02
CA THR A 413 -35.07 -16.76 5.71
C THR A 413 -33.65 -17.24 5.39
N THR A 414 -32.67 -16.90 6.22
CA THR A 414 -31.28 -17.39 6.17
C THR A 414 -30.96 -18.18 7.46
N ASP A 415 -29.79 -18.82 7.53
CA ASP A 415 -29.37 -19.50 8.76
C ASP A 415 -28.70 -18.57 9.79
N GLY A 416 -28.27 -19.17 10.92
CA GLY A 416 -27.58 -18.44 12.01
C GLY A 416 -26.22 -17.84 11.62
N ASN A 417 -25.68 -18.24 10.46
CA ASN A 417 -24.46 -17.73 9.86
C ASN A 417 -24.74 -16.69 8.75
N GLY A 418 -26.02 -16.39 8.48
CA GLY A 418 -26.43 -15.49 7.42
C GLY A 418 -26.26 -16.06 6.01
N GLU A 419 -26.24 -17.39 5.88
CA GLU A 419 -26.15 -18.09 4.59
C GLU A 419 -27.55 -18.35 3.98
N PRO A 420 -27.66 -18.35 2.64
CA PRO A 420 -26.61 -18.06 1.66
C PRO A 420 -26.27 -16.56 1.59
N ALA A 421 -25.00 -16.21 1.32
CA ALA A 421 -24.59 -14.82 1.03
C ALA A 421 -25.37 -14.21 -0.15
N HIS A 422 -25.60 -12.90 -0.11
CA HIS A 422 -25.92 -12.11 -1.31
C HIS A 422 -24.62 -11.47 -1.78
N SER A 423 -24.09 -11.97 -2.89
CA SER A 423 -22.79 -11.58 -3.43
C SER A 423 -22.98 -10.87 -4.76
N THR A 424 -22.08 -9.94 -5.07
CA THR A 424 -22.02 -9.36 -6.41
C THR A 424 -21.60 -10.40 -7.45
N SER A 425 -21.89 -10.17 -8.73
CA SER A 425 -21.54 -11.05 -9.84
C SER A 425 -20.03 -11.07 -10.13
N ASP A 426 -19.47 -12.27 -10.36
CA ASP A 426 -18.05 -12.45 -10.73
C ASP A 426 -17.68 -11.67 -12.00
N ASP A 427 -18.61 -11.58 -12.97
CA ASP A 427 -18.37 -11.00 -14.30
C ASP A 427 -18.34 -9.46 -14.28
N ASP A 428 -18.90 -8.83 -13.25
CA ASP A 428 -19.01 -7.38 -13.15
C ASP A 428 -17.76 -6.74 -12.52
N GLU A 429 -16.95 -7.55 -11.82
CA GLU A 429 -15.71 -7.12 -11.14
C GLU A 429 -15.93 -5.88 -10.25
N ASP A 430 -17.05 -5.81 -9.53
CA ASP A 430 -17.44 -4.61 -8.76
C ASP A 430 -16.38 -4.19 -7.73
N LEU A 431 -15.75 -5.15 -7.05
CA LEU A 431 -14.68 -4.87 -6.10
C LEU A 431 -13.36 -4.63 -6.84
N GLN A 432 -12.77 -3.48 -6.59
CA GLN A 432 -11.51 -3.03 -7.16
C GLN A 432 -10.51 -2.68 -6.06
N ALA A 433 -9.21 -2.76 -6.36
CA ALA A 433 -8.14 -2.37 -5.43
C ALA A 433 -7.95 -0.83 -5.40
N THR A 434 -9.06 -0.10 -5.28
CA THR A 434 -9.12 1.37 -5.24
C THR A 434 -10.07 1.80 -4.11
N GLU A 435 -10.06 3.08 -3.73
CA GLU A 435 -11.04 3.59 -2.76
C GLU A 435 -12.46 3.51 -3.32
N GLN A 436 -13.32 2.78 -2.62
CA GLN A 436 -14.71 2.54 -3.00
C GLN A 436 -15.65 2.83 -1.84
N HIS A 437 -16.78 3.45 -2.17
CA HIS A 437 -17.93 3.56 -1.26
C HIS A 437 -18.78 2.32 -1.40
N VAL A 438 -18.92 1.56 -0.32
CA VAL A 438 -19.68 0.29 -0.32
C VAL A 438 -20.78 0.41 0.70
N VAL A 439 -22.01 0.16 0.28
CA VAL A 439 -23.18 0.21 1.14
C VAL A 439 -23.97 -1.08 0.98
N VAL A 440 -24.31 -1.71 2.11
CA VAL A 440 -25.27 -2.82 2.14
C VAL A 440 -26.48 -2.41 2.95
N THR A 441 -27.67 -2.64 2.40
CA THR A 441 -28.94 -2.33 3.07
C THR A 441 -29.78 -3.59 3.22
N PHE A 442 -30.59 -3.64 4.27
CA PHE A 442 -31.67 -4.61 4.40
C PHE A 442 -32.95 -3.90 4.81
N ASP A 443 -34.04 -4.18 4.10
CA ASP A 443 -35.40 -3.84 4.53
C ASP A 443 -36.41 -4.96 4.15
N PRO A 444 -37.58 -5.02 4.80
CA PRO A 444 -38.56 -6.08 4.55
C PRO A 444 -39.24 -6.04 3.17
N GLU A 445 -39.15 -4.95 2.42
CA GLU A 445 -39.74 -4.78 1.08
C GLU A 445 -38.75 -5.18 -0.02
N ASN A 446 -37.50 -4.72 0.04
CA ASN A 446 -36.49 -4.95 -0.99
C ASN A 446 -35.51 -6.08 -0.65
N GLY A 447 -35.45 -6.54 0.60
CA GLY A 447 -34.48 -7.54 1.04
C GLY A 447 -33.07 -6.96 1.15
N ARG A 448 -32.05 -7.80 0.90
CA ARG A 448 -30.64 -7.38 0.91
C ARG A 448 -30.30 -6.69 -0.40
N GLN A 449 -29.55 -5.61 -0.33
CA GLN A 449 -29.05 -4.88 -1.51
C GLN A 449 -27.59 -4.51 -1.29
N VAL A 450 -26.82 -4.47 -2.38
CA VAL A 450 -25.42 -4.03 -2.40
C VAL A 450 -25.31 -2.83 -3.34
N TYR A 451 -24.55 -1.82 -2.89
CA TYR A 451 -24.24 -0.64 -3.67
C TYR A 451 -22.74 -0.39 -3.64
N VAL A 452 -22.18 -0.03 -4.80
CA VAL A 452 -20.78 0.36 -4.97
C VAL A 452 -20.73 1.73 -5.66
N ASN A 453 -19.99 2.66 -5.08
CA ASN A 453 -19.80 4.03 -5.57
C ASN A 453 -21.12 4.78 -5.85
N GLY A 454 -22.07 4.67 -4.92
CA GLY A 454 -23.39 5.31 -5.02
C GLY A 454 -24.43 4.56 -5.86
N LEU A 455 -24.03 3.51 -6.58
CA LEU A 455 -24.88 2.78 -7.53
C LEU A 455 -25.24 1.38 -7.02
N HIS A 456 -26.49 0.95 -7.27
CA HIS A 456 -26.92 -0.42 -7.00
C HIS A 456 -26.21 -1.39 -7.96
N THR A 457 -25.77 -2.55 -7.49
CA THR A 457 -25.01 -3.52 -8.32
C THR A 457 -25.90 -4.37 -9.24
N ASP A 458 -27.23 -4.25 -9.10
CA ASP A 458 -28.24 -4.96 -9.92
C ASP A 458 -28.23 -6.49 -9.79
N ASP A 459 -27.50 -7.02 -8.80
CA ASP A 459 -27.49 -8.44 -8.46
C ASP A 459 -28.82 -8.91 -7.87
N LEU A 460 -29.29 -10.05 -8.34
CA LEU A 460 -30.52 -10.65 -7.83
C LEU A 460 -30.25 -11.42 -6.53
N ASP A 461 -30.86 -11.00 -5.42
CA ASP A 461 -30.94 -11.83 -4.22
C ASP A 461 -31.99 -12.94 -4.40
N GLU A 462 -31.54 -14.19 -4.49
CA GLU A 462 -32.43 -15.36 -4.58
C GLU A 462 -33.13 -15.67 -3.24
N THR A 463 -32.69 -15.06 -2.15
CA THR A 463 -33.28 -15.24 -0.81
C THR A 463 -34.39 -14.22 -0.57
N ALA A 464 -35.58 -14.70 -0.21
CA ALA A 464 -36.68 -13.82 0.14
C ALA A 464 -36.36 -12.98 1.39
N ALA A 465 -36.85 -11.74 1.44
CA ALA A 465 -36.72 -10.89 2.62
C ALA A 465 -37.33 -11.55 3.87
N GLY A 466 -36.58 -11.54 4.96
CA GLY A 466 -36.96 -12.12 6.26
C GLY A 466 -37.34 -11.08 7.30
N ASN A 467 -37.31 -11.48 8.57
CA ASN A 467 -37.34 -10.58 9.72
C ASN A 467 -36.14 -10.81 10.64
N LEU A 468 -35.87 -9.85 11.53
CA LEU A 468 -34.66 -9.78 12.37
C LEU A 468 -34.87 -10.30 13.80
N ASN A 469 -35.98 -11.00 14.07
CA ASN A 469 -36.34 -11.39 15.45
C ASN A 469 -35.32 -12.33 16.10
N ASP A 470 -34.57 -13.10 15.29
CA ASP A 470 -33.58 -14.08 15.76
C ASP A 470 -32.14 -13.54 15.77
N TRP A 471 -31.95 -12.21 15.66
CA TRP A 471 -30.64 -11.57 15.86
C TRP A 471 -30.16 -11.74 17.29
N ASP A 472 -28.88 -12.08 17.44
CA ASP A 472 -28.24 -12.33 18.72
C ASP A 472 -27.58 -11.05 19.24
N ASP A 473 -27.86 -10.68 20.49
CA ASP A 473 -27.38 -9.43 21.09
C ASP A 473 -26.05 -9.60 21.85
N THR A 474 -25.43 -10.79 21.80
CA THR A 474 -24.18 -11.15 22.48
C THR A 474 -22.92 -11.05 21.61
N TYR A 475 -23.07 -10.66 20.34
CA TYR A 475 -21.97 -10.58 19.37
C TYR A 475 -21.16 -9.28 19.49
N ALA A 476 -20.01 -9.21 18.85
CA ALA A 476 -19.15 -8.02 18.81
C ALA A 476 -19.08 -7.44 17.38
N LEU A 477 -19.03 -6.11 17.26
CA LEU A 477 -18.66 -5.45 16.01
C LEU A 477 -17.16 -5.58 15.79
N VAL A 478 -16.74 -6.04 14.61
CA VAL A 478 -15.34 -6.31 14.24
C VAL A 478 -15.07 -5.79 12.84
N LEU A 479 -13.89 -5.20 12.63
CA LEU A 479 -13.38 -4.74 11.33
C LEU A 479 -12.04 -5.44 11.02
N GLY A 480 -11.80 -5.72 9.74
CA GLY A 480 -10.51 -6.21 9.20
C GLY A 480 -10.21 -7.70 9.46
N ASN A 481 -11.02 -8.38 10.29
CA ASN A 481 -10.92 -9.82 10.53
C ASN A 481 -12.22 -10.34 11.17
N GLU A 482 -12.29 -11.64 11.40
CA GLU A 482 -13.32 -12.27 12.24
C GLU A 482 -13.00 -12.09 13.73
N ALA A 483 -14.02 -12.21 14.59
CA ALA A 483 -13.85 -12.22 16.05
C ALA A 483 -12.79 -13.26 16.50
N SER A 484 -12.71 -14.41 15.82
CA SER A 484 -11.71 -15.47 16.04
C SER A 484 -10.30 -15.16 15.50
N GLY A 485 -10.14 -14.17 14.63
CA GLY A 485 -8.85 -13.74 14.07
C GLY A 485 -8.34 -14.58 12.89
N ASP A 486 -9.14 -15.49 12.33
CA ASP A 486 -8.74 -16.46 11.31
C ASP A 486 -9.40 -16.24 9.93
N ARG A 487 -10.03 -15.07 9.70
CA ARG A 487 -10.53 -14.64 8.39
C ARG A 487 -10.09 -13.20 8.09
N PRO A 488 -8.77 -12.93 8.06
CA PRO A 488 -8.24 -11.58 7.90
C PRO A 488 -8.64 -11.01 6.54
N TRP A 489 -8.89 -9.71 6.53
CA TRP A 489 -9.00 -8.89 5.33
C TRP A 489 -7.87 -7.87 5.31
N ALA A 490 -7.18 -7.78 4.17
CA ALA A 490 -6.13 -6.81 3.94
C ALA A 490 -6.66 -5.62 3.15
N GLY A 491 -6.55 -4.42 3.71
CA GLY A 491 -7.06 -3.19 3.09
C GLY A 491 -7.23 -2.06 4.10
N LYS A 492 -7.80 -0.95 3.66
CA LYS A 492 -8.02 0.24 4.48
C LYS A 492 -9.51 0.51 4.66
N VAL A 493 -9.92 0.98 5.83
CA VAL A 493 -11.26 1.52 6.08
C VAL A 493 -11.11 2.99 6.45
N ARG A 494 -11.76 3.88 5.69
CA ARG A 494 -11.72 5.34 5.83
C ARG A 494 -12.95 5.90 6.52
N LEU A 495 -14.06 5.16 6.48
CA LEU A 495 -15.28 5.43 7.23
C LEU A 495 -16.06 4.13 7.47
N LEU A 496 -16.70 4.02 8.62
CA LEU A 496 -17.79 3.09 8.89
C LEU A 496 -18.96 3.83 9.54
N ALA A 497 -20.15 3.73 8.96
CA ALA A 497 -21.40 4.18 9.55
C ALA A 497 -22.42 3.03 9.56
N ILE A 498 -23.07 2.81 10.70
CA ILE A 498 -24.19 1.85 10.81
C ILE A 498 -25.46 2.65 11.09
N HIS A 499 -26.46 2.51 10.24
CA HIS A 499 -27.76 3.16 10.38
C HIS A 499 -28.80 2.15 10.83
N ASN A 500 -29.76 2.55 11.67
CA ASN A 500 -30.92 1.72 12.00
C ASN A 500 -32.09 1.87 11.00
N ARG A 501 -31.83 2.45 9.83
CA ARG A 501 -32.76 2.55 8.69
C ARG A 501 -32.08 2.06 7.42
N ALA A 502 -32.86 1.54 6.47
CA ALA A 502 -32.37 1.33 5.12
C ALA A 502 -32.30 2.69 4.39
N LEU A 503 -31.10 3.10 3.98
CA LEU A 503 -30.92 4.29 3.15
C LEU A 503 -31.47 4.01 1.75
N ASN A 504 -32.19 4.98 1.19
CA ASN A 504 -32.60 4.88 -0.22
C ASN A 504 -31.46 5.30 -1.16
N ALA A 505 -31.58 4.95 -2.45
CA ALA A 505 -30.56 5.23 -3.46
C ALA A 505 -30.14 6.72 -3.55
N ALA A 506 -31.07 7.67 -3.34
CA ALA A 506 -30.73 9.10 -3.37
C ALA A 506 -29.90 9.51 -2.14
N GLN A 507 -30.17 8.94 -0.96
CA GLN A 507 -29.37 9.16 0.25
C GLN A 507 -27.99 8.52 0.12
N ILE A 508 -27.91 7.33 -0.48
CA ILE A 508 -26.63 6.63 -0.74
C ILE A 508 -25.77 7.45 -1.71
N GLN A 509 -26.36 7.91 -2.82
CA GLN A 509 -25.68 8.78 -3.79
C GLN A 509 -25.21 10.10 -3.14
N GLN A 510 -26.03 10.71 -2.29
CA GLN A 510 -25.66 11.91 -1.55
C GLN A 510 -24.44 11.66 -0.63
N ASN A 511 -24.41 10.53 0.09
CA ASN A 511 -23.27 10.18 0.94
C ASN A 511 -22.02 9.82 0.13
N PHE A 512 -22.18 9.26 -1.07
CA PHE A 512 -21.09 9.02 -2.00
C PHE A 512 -20.46 10.35 -2.46
N GLU A 513 -21.29 11.30 -2.88
CA GLU A 513 -20.86 12.63 -3.36
C GLU A 513 -20.17 13.45 -2.27
N ALA A 514 -20.60 13.30 -1.02
CA ALA A 514 -19.93 13.91 0.13
C ALA A 514 -18.48 13.41 0.30
N GLY A 515 -18.22 12.14 -0.02
CA GLY A 515 -16.92 11.50 0.17
C GLY A 515 -16.52 11.34 1.64
N VAL A 516 -15.26 10.99 1.87
CA VAL A 516 -14.65 10.76 3.20
C VAL A 516 -13.20 11.23 3.26
N GLY A 517 -12.60 11.05 4.44
CA GLY A 517 -11.22 11.43 4.73
C GLY A 517 -11.10 12.92 4.99
N GLU A 518 -9.89 13.32 5.35
CA GLU A 518 -9.54 14.71 5.55
C GLU A 518 -9.41 15.44 4.20
N LYS A 519 -10.42 16.24 3.85
CA LYS A 519 -10.51 17.01 2.62
C LYS A 519 -10.46 18.50 2.93
N TYR A 520 -9.84 19.24 2.02
CA TYR A 520 -9.69 20.69 2.11
C TYR A 520 -10.08 21.35 0.79
N PHE A 521 -10.76 22.48 0.86
CA PHE A 521 -10.83 23.41 -0.26
C PHE A 521 -9.67 24.40 -0.14
N LEU A 522 -8.70 24.29 -1.05
CA LEU A 522 -7.60 25.26 -1.17
C LEU A 522 -7.99 26.37 -2.15
N LEU A 523 -8.08 27.60 -1.66
CA LEU A 523 -8.49 28.78 -2.43
C LEU A 523 -7.25 29.57 -2.90
N PHE A 524 -6.65 29.17 -4.02
CA PHE A 524 -5.48 29.85 -4.58
C PHE A 524 -5.85 31.25 -5.09
N ASN A 525 -5.40 32.29 -4.36
CA ASN A 525 -5.78 33.68 -4.66
C ASN A 525 -5.15 34.17 -5.97
N VAL A 526 -6.00 34.61 -6.89
CA VAL A 526 -5.65 35.18 -8.20
C VAL A 526 -6.20 36.61 -8.39
N SER A 527 -6.74 37.21 -7.32
CA SER A 527 -7.40 38.52 -7.33
C SER A 527 -6.54 39.61 -7.96
N SER A 528 -5.26 39.67 -7.57
CA SER A 528 -4.32 40.69 -8.06
C SER A 528 -3.93 40.52 -9.53
N LEU A 529 -3.93 39.29 -10.06
CA LEU A 529 -3.66 39.01 -11.47
C LEU A 529 -4.84 39.39 -12.36
N LEU A 530 -6.06 39.24 -11.84
CA LEU A 530 -7.29 39.50 -12.61
C LEU A 530 -7.86 40.89 -12.39
N ASN A 531 -7.37 41.61 -11.37
CA ASN A 531 -7.96 42.85 -10.89
C ASN A 531 -9.46 42.69 -10.56
N LEU A 532 -9.81 41.52 -10.00
CA LEU A 532 -11.15 41.15 -9.53
C LEU A 532 -11.07 40.86 -8.02
N PRO A 533 -11.99 41.40 -7.20
CA PRO A 533 -11.92 41.21 -5.75
C PRO A 533 -12.22 39.76 -5.37
N GLN A 534 -11.58 39.30 -4.29
CA GLN A 534 -11.80 37.99 -3.65
C GLN A 534 -11.92 36.84 -4.66
N SER A 535 -11.07 36.79 -5.67
CA SER A 535 -11.12 35.80 -6.75
C SER A 535 -10.04 34.73 -6.57
N TYR A 536 -10.47 33.47 -6.66
CA TYR A 536 -9.67 32.29 -6.33
C TYR A 536 -9.84 31.20 -7.38
N VAL A 537 -8.80 30.40 -7.56
CA VAL A 537 -8.95 29.04 -8.10
C VAL A 537 -9.07 28.11 -6.90
N MET A 538 -10.26 27.58 -6.66
CA MET A 538 -10.53 26.63 -5.59
C MET A 538 -10.28 25.21 -6.09
N ILE A 539 -9.55 24.39 -5.34
CA ILE A 539 -9.33 22.98 -5.64
C ILE A 539 -9.64 22.14 -4.41
N GLU A 540 -10.33 21.01 -4.58
CA GLU A 540 -10.49 20.00 -3.53
C GLU A 540 -9.20 19.19 -3.42
N VAL A 541 -8.64 19.13 -2.22
CA VAL A 541 -7.38 18.45 -1.92
C VAL A 541 -7.56 17.51 -0.74
N SER A 542 -7.07 16.29 -0.88
CA SER A 542 -7.06 15.29 0.21
C SER A 542 -5.75 14.54 0.22
N GLN A 543 -5.31 14.08 1.39
CA GLN A 543 -4.22 13.09 1.48
C GLN A 543 -4.72 11.78 0.86
N PHE A 544 -4.09 11.35 -0.23
CA PHE A 544 -4.46 10.13 -0.97
C PHE A 544 -3.85 8.89 -0.32
N ASP A 545 -2.59 9.02 0.08
CA ASP A 545 -1.85 8.09 0.93
C ASP A 545 -0.77 8.89 1.69
N ASN A 546 0.08 8.19 2.45
CA ASN A 546 1.16 8.81 3.22
C ASN A 546 2.27 9.44 2.33
N TYR A 547 2.15 9.35 1.00
CA TYR A 547 3.18 9.82 0.05
C TYR A 547 2.62 10.78 -1.00
N SER A 548 1.33 11.07 -1.02
CA SER A 548 0.71 11.86 -2.08
C SER A 548 -0.62 12.51 -1.68
N TYR A 549 -0.90 13.62 -2.35
CA TYR A 549 -2.17 14.33 -2.31
C TYR A 549 -2.94 14.09 -3.59
N LEU A 550 -4.27 14.09 -3.50
CA LEU A 550 -5.17 14.08 -4.64
C LEU A 550 -5.84 15.44 -4.78
N PHE A 551 -5.52 16.14 -5.86
CA PHE A 551 -6.14 17.40 -6.27
C PHE A 551 -7.24 17.11 -7.28
N ARG A 552 -8.45 17.62 -7.09
CA ARG A 552 -9.58 17.40 -8.01
C ARG A 552 -10.51 18.60 -8.11
N GLN A 553 -11.31 18.59 -9.19
CA GLN A 553 -12.37 19.57 -9.46
C GLN A 553 -11.93 21.04 -9.29
N PRO A 554 -10.88 21.53 -9.99
CA PRO A 554 -10.54 22.94 -9.94
C PRO A 554 -11.71 23.80 -10.43
N LYS A 555 -12.06 24.85 -9.67
CA LYS A 555 -13.13 25.81 -9.97
C LYS A 555 -12.60 27.24 -9.84
N PHE A 556 -13.04 28.14 -10.71
CA PHE A 556 -12.92 29.56 -10.44
C PHE A 556 -14.09 30.02 -9.56
N ILE A 557 -13.80 30.73 -8.48
CA ILE A 557 -14.82 31.27 -7.56
C ILE A 557 -14.41 32.63 -7.02
N SER A 558 -15.40 33.48 -6.77
CA SER A 558 -15.24 34.70 -5.99
C SER A 558 -16.07 34.62 -4.71
N LEU A 559 -15.45 35.00 -3.58
CA LEU A 559 -16.15 35.12 -2.29
C LEU A 559 -16.98 36.42 -2.18
N ASP A 560 -16.87 37.32 -3.16
CA ASP A 560 -17.75 38.47 -3.30
C ASP A 560 -18.90 38.09 -4.28
N GLU A 561 -20.09 37.83 -3.73
CA GLU A 561 -21.27 37.43 -4.49
C GLU A 561 -21.69 38.44 -5.59
N SER A 562 -21.19 39.68 -5.54
CA SER A 562 -21.47 40.70 -6.55
C SER A 562 -20.56 40.63 -7.78
N VAL A 563 -19.51 39.80 -7.74
CA VAL A 563 -18.54 39.66 -8.83
C VAL A 563 -19.10 38.82 -9.97
N LEU A 564 -18.96 39.35 -11.18
CA LEU A 564 -19.14 38.64 -12.44
C LEU A 564 -17.79 38.64 -13.17
N PRO A 565 -17.24 37.46 -13.53
CA PRO A 565 -15.86 37.36 -14.03
C PRO A 565 -15.65 37.95 -15.44
N GLY A 566 -16.70 38.16 -16.22
CA GLY A 566 -16.63 38.67 -17.58
C GLY A 566 -16.16 37.61 -18.57
N SER A 567 -14.92 37.72 -19.06
CA SER A 567 -14.32 36.78 -20.01
C SER A 567 -12.81 36.70 -19.80
N ILE A 568 -12.37 35.66 -19.11
CA ILE A 568 -10.97 35.49 -18.67
C ILE A 568 -10.43 34.19 -19.27
N PRO A 569 -9.51 34.27 -20.25
CA PRO A 569 -8.84 33.07 -20.76
C PRO A 569 -7.90 32.49 -19.70
N ILE A 570 -7.93 31.16 -19.55
CA ILE A 570 -7.03 30.40 -18.69
C ILE A 570 -6.44 29.23 -19.48
N GLN A 571 -5.11 29.13 -19.52
CA GLN A 571 -4.39 28.11 -20.29
C GLN A 571 -3.18 27.58 -19.51
N GLY A 572 -2.91 26.28 -19.66
CA GLY A 572 -1.69 25.64 -19.16
C GLY A 572 -1.50 25.80 -17.65
N MET A 573 -2.54 25.46 -16.86
CA MET A 573 -2.48 25.56 -15.40
C MET A 573 -1.69 24.38 -14.81
N ARG A 574 -0.71 24.64 -13.94
CA ARG A 574 0.07 23.58 -13.26
C ARG A 574 0.06 23.80 -11.75
N ILE A 575 0.32 22.72 -11.01
CA ILE A 575 0.48 22.75 -9.55
C ILE A 575 1.96 22.91 -9.24
N GLY A 576 2.30 23.99 -8.55
CA GLY A 576 3.58 24.17 -7.89
C GLY A 576 3.55 23.60 -6.48
N ILE A 577 4.69 23.09 -6.04
CA ILE A 577 4.96 22.63 -4.68
C ILE A 577 6.30 23.20 -4.25
N ASN A 578 6.36 23.82 -3.07
CA ASN A 578 7.61 24.22 -2.42
C ASN A 578 8.54 25.08 -3.31
N GLY A 579 7.96 26.09 -3.97
CA GLY A 579 8.69 27.07 -4.78
C GLY A 579 8.99 26.66 -6.23
N LYS A 580 8.63 25.44 -6.67
CA LYS A 580 8.82 24.95 -8.04
C LYS A 580 7.56 24.26 -8.59
N GLU A 581 7.46 24.10 -9.90
CA GLU A 581 6.42 23.24 -10.48
C GLU A 581 6.65 21.77 -10.08
N ALA A 582 5.60 21.04 -9.73
CA ALA A 582 5.71 19.61 -9.47
C ALA A 582 6.13 18.87 -10.75
N ALA A 583 7.11 17.97 -10.64
CA ALA A 583 7.74 17.32 -11.80
C ALA A 583 6.80 16.35 -12.54
N ILE A 584 5.83 15.77 -11.83
CA ILE A 584 4.85 14.81 -12.32
C ILE A 584 3.46 15.18 -11.81
N GLY A 585 2.41 14.59 -12.38
CA GLY A 585 1.04 14.85 -11.93
C GLY A 585 0.47 16.19 -12.41
N GLN A 586 0.91 16.69 -13.58
CA GLN A 586 0.44 17.95 -14.15
C GLN A 586 -0.75 17.77 -15.11
N ALA A 587 -1.82 17.09 -14.67
CA ALA A 587 -2.98 16.83 -15.53
C ALA A 587 -3.66 18.12 -16.03
N TYR A 588 -3.57 19.20 -15.25
CA TYR A 588 -4.14 20.50 -15.59
C TYR A 588 -3.34 21.28 -16.64
N ALA A 589 -2.13 20.83 -17.01
CA ALA A 589 -1.28 21.52 -18.00
C ALA A 589 -1.93 21.60 -19.39
N THR A 590 -2.94 20.75 -19.65
CA THR A 590 -3.70 20.75 -20.91
C THR A 590 -4.95 21.64 -20.89
N LEU A 591 -5.22 22.33 -19.76
CA LEU A 591 -6.37 23.20 -19.62
C LEU A 591 -6.28 24.34 -20.66
N ASP A 592 -7.35 24.53 -21.42
CA ASP A 592 -7.55 25.63 -22.36
C ASP A 592 -9.03 26.00 -22.37
N THR A 593 -9.42 26.98 -21.54
CA THR A 593 -10.81 27.37 -21.38
C THR A 593 -10.96 28.88 -21.08
N THR A 594 -12.18 29.35 -20.94
CA THR A 594 -12.50 30.75 -20.61
C THR A 594 -13.50 30.82 -19.46
N ILE A 595 -13.11 31.47 -18.37
CA ILE A 595 -14.02 31.81 -17.27
C ILE A 595 -14.96 32.91 -17.77
N ASN A 596 -16.27 32.71 -17.67
CA ASN A 596 -17.25 33.61 -18.26
C ASN A 596 -18.57 33.70 -17.49
N ASP A 597 -19.26 34.83 -17.65
CA ASP A 597 -20.52 35.12 -16.94
C ASP A 597 -21.65 34.11 -17.22
N SER A 598 -21.61 33.39 -18.35
CA SER A 598 -22.68 32.44 -18.71
C SER A 598 -22.56 31.09 -18.04
N GLU A 599 -21.34 30.70 -17.63
CA GLU A 599 -21.06 29.43 -16.96
C GLU A 599 -20.77 29.61 -15.46
N TYR A 600 -20.55 30.85 -15.02
CA TYR A 600 -20.32 31.19 -13.63
C TYR A 600 -21.62 31.18 -12.80
N THR A 601 -21.57 30.51 -11.64
CA THR A 601 -22.64 30.46 -10.65
C THR A 601 -22.13 30.92 -9.29
N LEU A 602 -23.01 31.06 -8.29
CA LEU A 602 -22.59 31.30 -6.90
C LEU A 602 -21.65 30.22 -6.35
N ASN A 603 -21.70 29.00 -6.91
CA ASN A 603 -20.80 27.90 -6.55
C ASN A 603 -19.52 27.88 -7.41
N GLY A 604 -19.25 28.96 -8.16
CA GLY A 604 -18.15 29.08 -9.10
C GLY A 604 -18.42 28.49 -10.49
N GLN A 605 -17.36 28.42 -11.30
CA GLN A 605 -17.30 27.77 -12.61
C GLN A 605 -16.25 26.65 -12.59
N VAL A 606 -16.64 25.44 -12.98
CA VAL A 606 -15.72 24.29 -13.07
C VAL A 606 -14.73 24.48 -14.22
N LEU A 607 -13.44 24.32 -13.94
CA LEU A 607 -12.35 24.44 -14.91
C LEU A 607 -11.98 23.07 -15.50
N SER A 608 -11.94 22.02 -14.68
CA SER A 608 -11.65 20.65 -15.10
C SER A 608 -12.34 19.63 -14.21
N ASN A 609 -12.69 18.47 -14.76
CA ASN A 609 -13.20 17.32 -14.02
C ASN A 609 -12.12 16.23 -13.80
N ILE A 610 -10.90 16.47 -14.28
CA ILE A 610 -9.78 15.54 -14.12
C ILE A 610 -9.22 15.70 -12.70
N GLY A 611 -8.87 14.59 -12.05
CA GLY A 611 -8.09 14.60 -10.81
C GLY A 611 -6.62 14.36 -11.11
N THR A 612 -5.74 14.79 -10.21
CA THR A 612 -4.30 14.53 -10.33
C THR A 612 -3.66 14.31 -8.97
N THR A 613 -2.62 13.49 -8.92
CA THR A 613 -1.85 13.23 -7.70
C THR A 613 -0.54 13.99 -7.70
N ILE A 614 -0.21 14.59 -6.56
CA ILE A 614 1.06 15.29 -6.34
C ILE A 614 1.76 14.59 -5.17
N ALA A 615 3.02 14.21 -5.36
CA ALA A 615 3.79 13.56 -4.30
C ALA A 615 4.03 14.54 -3.14
N THR A 616 4.04 14.02 -1.92
CA THR A 616 4.48 14.77 -0.74
C THR A 616 5.98 15.02 -0.83
N GLU A 617 6.42 16.20 -0.39
CA GLU A 617 7.85 16.54 -0.28
C GLU A 617 8.24 16.78 1.18
N LYS A 618 7.49 17.62 1.90
CA LYS A 618 7.73 18.02 3.30
C LYS A 618 6.65 17.52 4.28
N GLY A 619 5.64 16.80 3.79
CA GLY A 619 4.48 16.36 4.58
C GLY A 619 3.31 17.36 4.54
N SER A 620 2.13 16.88 4.92
CA SER A 620 0.84 17.59 4.75
C SER A 620 0.74 18.92 5.47
N GLU A 621 1.39 19.05 6.63
CA GLU A 621 1.42 20.29 7.40
C GLU A 621 2.29 21.39 6.77
N ASN A 622 3.34 21.00 6.03
CA ASN A 622 4.42 21.90 5.61
C ASN A 622 4.55 22.08 4.10
N ASP A 623 3.98 21.17 3.29
CA ASP A 623 3.98 21.32 1.85
C ASP A 623 3.15 22.55 1.45
N GLN A 624 3.82 23.48 0.77
CA GLN A 624 3.19 24.68 0.26
C GLN A 624 2.89 24.52 -1.23
N PHE A 625 1.62 24.64 -1.60
CA PHE A 625 1.14 24.56 -2.97
C PHE A 625 0.91 25.95 -3.55
N PHE A 626 1.04 26.07 -4.86
CA PHE A 626 0.63 27.25 -5.62
C PHE A 626 0.23 26.82 -7.04
N LEU A 627 -0.36 27.72 -7.82
CA LEU A 627 -0.68 27.45 -9.22
C LEU A 627 0.21 28.31 -10.13
N THR A 628 0.61 27.74 -11.25
CA THR A 628 1.24 28.48 -12.35
C THR A 628 0.35 28.44 -13.58
N PHE A 629 0.50 29.42 -14.47
CA PHE A 629 -0.31 29.53 -15.68
C PHE A 629 0.56 29.89 -16.89
N GLU A 630 0.36 29.22 -18.02
CA GLU A 630 0.82 29.72 -19.32
C GLU A 630 0.05 30.98 -19.72
N ARG A 631 -1.24 31.03 -19.39
CA ARG A 631 -2.06 32.24 -19.52
C ARG A 631 -3.11 32.33 -18.42
N LEU A 632 -3.23 33.51 -17.82
CA LEU A 632 -4.37 33.88 -16.99
C LEU A 632 -4.76 35.34 -17.28
N GLY A 633 -5.88 35.54 -17.97
CA GLY A 633 -6.30 36.86 -18.42
C GLY A 633 -5.30 37.47 -19.43
N GLU A 634 -4.72 38.60 -19.05
CA GLU A 634 -3.69 39.31 -19.83
C GLU A 634 -2.26 38.84 -19.49
N HIS A 635 -2.07 38.06 -18.42
CA HIS A 635 -0.77 37.54 -18.02
C HIS A 635 -0.41 36.27 -18.79
N THR A 636 0.84 36.19 -19.26
CA THR A 636 1.34 35.04 -20.04
C THR A 636 2.74 34.63 -19.59
N ASN A 637 2.99 33.32 -19.56
CA ASN A 637 4.31 32.70 -19.43
C ASN A 637 4.54 31.73 -20.60
N VAL A 638 5.78 31.63 -21.10
CA VAL A 638 6.13 30.69 -22.16
C VAL A 638 6.62 29.40 -21.53
N PHE A 639 5.82 28.34 -21.62
CA PHE A 639 6.26 27.01 -21.25
C PHE A 639 6.97 26.34 -22.43
N ILE A 640 8.17 25.80 -22.19
CA ILE A 640 8.92 25.00 -23.16
C ILE A 640 8.89 23.56 -22.67
N GLU A 641 8.23 22.68 -23.42
CA GLU A 641 8.20 21.28 -23.08
C GLU A 641 9.61 20.69 -23.15
N PRO A 642 10.09 20.00 -22.09
CA PRO A 642 11.42 19.38 -22.11
C PRO A 642 11.54 18.41 -23.28
N GLU A 643 12.64 18.49 -24.02
CA GLU A 643 12.91 17.56 -25.11
C GLU A 643 12.89 16.13 -24.55
N ALA A 644 12.06 15.25 -25.12
CA ALA A 644 11.96 13.87 -24.68
C ALA A 644 13.36 13.23 -24.69
N LEU A 645 13.76 12.65 -23.55
CA LEU A 645 15.03 11.94 -23.48
C LEU A 645 15.06 10.85 -24.55
N PRO A 646 16.13 10.75 -25.36
CA PRO A 646 16.26 9.66 -26.31
C PRO A 646 16.20 8.33 -25.55
N PRO A 647 15.55 7.29 -26.12
CA PRO A 647 15.49 5.98 -25.48
C PRO A 647 16.90 5.50 -25.15
N ALA A 648 17.07 4.95 -23.94
CA ALA A 648 18.34 4.38 -23.52
C ALA A 648 18.82 3.34 -24.55
N GLU A 649 20.12 3.35 -24.85
CA GLU A 649 20.68 2.27 -25.66
C GLU A 649 20.41 0.92 -24.95
N PRO A 650 20.01 -0.13 -25.69
CA PRO A 650 19.81 -1.45 -25.10
C PRO A 650 21.08 -1.86 -24.35
N ALA A 651 20.94 -2.33 -23.12
CA ALA A 651 22.07 -2.89 -22.38
C ALA A 651 22.68 -4.04 -23.19
N ASP A 652 24.01 -4.03 -23.33
CA ASP A 652 24.73 -5.20 -23.86
C ASP A 652 24.37 -6.43 -23.00
N GLY A 653 24.01 -7.52 -23.66
CA GLY A 653 23.77 -8.79 -22.98
C GLY A 653 25.04 -9.31 -22.28
N GLU A 654 24.87 -10.28 -21.37
CA GLU A 654 25.98 -10.93 -20.68
C GLU A 654 27.09 -11.36 -21.66
N PRO A 655 28.38 -11.10 -21.36
CA PRO A 655 29.48 -11.48 -22.23
C PRO A 655 29.48 -12.99 -22.53
N VAL A 656 29.27 -13.36 -23.79
CA VAL A 656 29.35 -14.75 -24.25
C VAL A 656 30.78 -15.10 -24.68
N SER A 657 31.18 -16.37 -24.48
CA SER A 657 32.48 -16.86 -24.94
C SER A 657 32.60 -16.77 -26.47
N THR A 658 33.71 -16.25 -26.97
CA THR A 658 34.04 -16.26 -28.41
C THR A 658 34.56 -17.60 -28.92
N VAL A 659 34.69 -18.61 -28.04
CA VAL A 659 35.09 -19.99 -28.36
C VAL A 659 33.95 -20.92 -27.96
N GLY A 660 33.54 -21.80 -28.86
CA GLY A 660 32.48 -22.80 -28.66
C GLY A 660 32.95 -24.24 -28.89
N LEU A 661 32.09 -25.19 -28.52
CA LEU A 661 32.22 -26.60 -28.90
C LEU A 661 31.31 -26.88 -30.08
N ARG A 662 31.77 -27.65 -31.07
CA ARG A 662 30.85 -28.24 -32.04
C ARG A 662 29.88 -29.18 -31.34
N THR A 663 28.61 -29.08 -31.70
CA THR A 663 27.54 -29.98 -31.25
C THR A 663 27.69 -31.37 -31.85
N PHE A 664 26.94 -32.34 -31.32
CA PHE A 664 26.98 -33.73 -31.76
C PHE A 664 26.75 -33.90 -33.27
N ASP A 665 25.86 -33.11 -33.87
CA ASP A 665 25.55 -33.21 -35.31
C ASP A 665 26.66 -32.56 -36.15
N GLU A 666 27.25 -31.46 -35.66
CA GLU A 666 28.37 -30.78 -36.32
C GLU A 666 29.65 -31.61 -36.27
N ILE A 667 29.94 -32.28 -35.15
CA ILE A 667 31.07 -33.21 -35.04
C ILE A 667 30.90 -34.34 -36.07
N ASN A 668 29.72 -34.94 -36.13
CA ASN A 668 29.44 -36.03 -37.05
C ASN A 668 29.53 -35.56 -38.52
N ALA A 669 29.05 -34.36 -38.84
CA ALA A 669 29.11 -33.79 -40.19
C ALA A 669 30.55 -33.45 -40.60
N THR A 670 31.31 -32.86 -39.67
CA THR A 670 32.70 -32.49 -39.90
C THR A 670 33.55 -33.73 -40.15
N MET A 671 33.43 -34.77 -39.31
CA MET A 671 34.21 -36.00 -39.50
C MET A 671 33.88 -36.71 -40.83
N ALA A 672 32.62 -36.74 -41.24
CA ALA A 672 32.23 -37.27 -42.54
C ALA A 672 32.80 -36.45 -43.71
N SER A 673 32.73 -35.12 -43.63
CA SER A 673 33.27 -34.24 -44.65
C SER A 673 34.79 -34.38 -44.78
N LEU A 674 35.50 -34.44 -43.64
CA LEU A 674 36.95 -34.51 -43.61
C LEU A 674 37.48 -35.86 -44.09
N THR A 675 36.78 -36.97 -43.81
CA THR A 675 37.23 -38.32 -44.20
C THR A 675 36.66 -38.81 -45.52
N GLY A 676 35.60 -38.19 -46.04
CA GLY A 676 34.84 -38.65 -47.21
C GLY A 676 33.96 -39.87 -46.94
N VAL A 677 33.88 -40.35 -45.70
CA VAL A 677 33.03 -41.49 -45.29
C VAL A 677 31.60 -41.00 -45.04
N SER A 678 30.61 -41.73 -45.55
CA SER A 678 29.20 -41.37 -45.33
C SER A 678 28.78 -41.51 -43.87
N GLN A 679 28.06 -40.50 -43.34
CA GLN A 679 27.41 -40.56 -42.02
C GLN A 679 26.38 -41.69 -41.90
N THR A 680 25.88 -42.19 -43.04
CA THR A 680 24.89 -43.29 -43.10
C THR A 680 25.53 -44.66 -43.27
N LEU A 681 26.86 -44.76 -43.25
CA LEU A 681 27.53 -46.06 -43.21
C LEU A 681 27.13 -46.76 -41.90
N GLU A 682 26.68 -48.01 -41.98
CA GLU A 682 26.06 -48.73 -40.85
C GLU A 682 26.91 -48.71 -39.58
N ALA A 683 28.22 -48.92 -39.70
CA ALA A 683 29.14 -48.92 -38.56
C ALA A 683 29.28 -47.51 -37.92
N VAL A 684 29.41 -46.47 -38.75
CA VAL A 684 29.43 -45.06 -38.31
C VAL A 684 28.12 -44.67 -37.64
N GLN A 685 26.98 -44.99 -38.26
CA GLN A 685 25.65 -44.66 -37.73
C GLN A 685 25.38 -45.37 -36.40
N THR A 686 25.80 -46.63 -36.27
CA THR A 686 25.67 -47.41 -35.03
C THR A 686 26.51 -46.79 -33.91
N THR A 687 27.78 -46.48 -34.19
CA THR A 687 28.69 -45.83 -33.22
C THR A 687 28.15 -44.46 -32.82
N TYR A 688 27.79 -43.61 -33.79
CA TYR A 688 27.23 -42.27 -33.55
C TYR A 688 25.97 -42.32 -32.67
N THR A 689 25.02 -43.20 -32.99
CA THR A 689 23.78 -43.35 -32.22
C THR A 689 24.06 -43.80 -30.78
N THR A 690 25.03 -44.70 -30.59
CA THR A 690 25.41 -45.20 -29.26
C THR A 690 25.99 -44.10 -28.38
N ILE A 691 26.79 -43.20 -28.96
CA ILE A 691 27.56 -42.21 -28.20
C ILE A 691 26.94 -40.81 -28.24
N LYS A 692 25.85 -40.59 -28.98
CA LYS A 692 25.26 -39.25 -29.20
C LYS A 692 25.00 -38.49 -27.91
N GLN A 693 24.49 -39.18 -26.88
CA GLN A 693 24.22 -38.59 -25.56
C GLN A 693 25.49 -38.18 -24.79
N GLN A 694 26.65 -38.70 -25.19
CA GLN A 694 27.95 -38.39 -24.62
C GLN A 694 28.69 -37.30 -25.42
N LEU A 695 28.11 -36.74 -26.48
CA LEU A 695 28.66 -35.64 -27.27
C LEU A 695 28.03 -34.28 -26.85
N PRO A 696 28.67 -33.13 -27.13
CA PRO A 696 28.14 -31.81 -26.76
C PRO A 696 26.78 -31.51 -27.43
N SER A 697 25.84 -30.92 -26.69
CA SER A 697 24.52 -30.54 -27.21
C SER A 697 24.35 -29.04 -27.46
N ALA A 698 25.31 -28.22 -27.04
CA ALA A 698 25.30 -26.77 -27.19
C ALA A 698 26.71 -26.25 -27.44
N GLU A 699 26.81 -25.08 -28.06
CA GLU A 699 28.07 -24.44 -28.46
C GLU A 699 28.77 -23.72 -27.31
N ALA A 700 28.70 -24.27 -26.10
CA ALA A 700 29.16 -23.63 -24.88
C ALA A 700 30.45 -24.29 -24.37
N ILE A 701 31.55 -23.54 -24.36
CA ILE A 701 32.86 -24.09 -23.95
C ILE A 701 32.91 -24.53 -22.49
N ASN A 702 32.17 -23.85 -21.61
CA ASN A 702 32.01 -24.23 -20.20
C ASN A 702 31.21 -25.53 -20.02
N GLY A 703 30.55 -26.03 -21.07
CA GLY A 703 29.86 -27.31 -21.09
C GLY A 703 30.76 -28.51 -21.41
N PHE A 704 32.08 -28.34 -21.60
CA PHE A 704 32.97 -29.47 -21.93
C PHE A 704 33.09 -30.47 -20.78
N LEU A 705 32.75 -31.73 -21.04
CA LEU A 705 32.89 -32.85 -20.11
C LEU A 705 33.89 -33.88 -20.62
N SER A 706 34.52 -34.62 -19.71
CA SER A 706 35.45 -35.71 -20.05
C SER A 706 34.80 -36.83 -20.87
N SER A 707 33.47 -37.01 -20.75
CA SER A 707 32.69 -37.93 -21.58
C SER A 707 32.73 -37.56 -23.06
N HIS A 708 32.76 -36.27 -23.40
CA HIS A 708 32.86 -35.80 -24.78
C HIS A 708 34.16 -36.26 -25.43
N GLN A 709 35.29 -36.17 -24.72
CA GLN A 709 36.58 -36.60 -25.26
C GLN A 709 36.59 -38.09 -25.63
N VAL A 710 35.96 -38.93 -24.80
CA VAL A 710 35.86 -40.38 -25.05
C VAL A 710 34.96 -40.65 -26.25
N ALA A 711 33.78 -40.03 -26.31
CA ALA A 711 32.83 -40.20 -27.40
C ALA A 711 33.41 -39.73 -28.74
N VAL A 712 34.01 -38.54 -28.78
CA VAL A 712 34.68 -38.02 -29.97
C VAL A 712 35.76 -38.98 -30.46
N SER A 713 36.58 -39.50 -29.56
CA SER A 713 37.65 -40.43 -29.92
C SER A 713 37.08 -41.72 -30.54
N GLN A 714 35.98 -42.26 -29.98
CA GLN A 714 35.31 -43.43 -30.54
C GLN A 714 34.77 -43.17 -31.95
N LEU A 715 34.15 -42.02 -32.17
CA LEU A 715 33.64 -41.64 -33.49
C LEU A 715 34.78 -41.41 -34.49
N ALA A 716 35.85 -40.73 -34.08
CA ALA A 716 37.03 -40.50 -34.91
C ALA A 716 37.71 -41.82 -35.32
N ILE A 717 37.83 -42.77 -34.38
CA ILE A 717 38.35 -44.12 -34.67
C ILE A 717 37.48 -44.82 -35.72
N GLU A 718 36.16 -44.72 -35.62
CA GLU A 718 35.24 -45.35 -36.57
C GLU A 718 35.37 -44.74 -37.97
N TYR A 719 35.33 -43.41 -38.07
CA TYR A 719 35.51 -42.69 -39.34
C TYR A 719 36.86 -42.98 -40.00
N CYS A 720 37.95 -42.93 -39.24
CA CYS A 720 39.28 -43.25 -39.74
C CYS A 720 39.43 -44.73 -40.11
N SER A 721 38.77 -45.64 -39.39
CA SER A 721 38.77 -47.06 -39.73
C SER A 721 38.06 -47.31 -41.05
N ALA A 722 36.85 -46.76 -41.21
CA ALA A 722 36.09 -46.86 -42.45
C ALA A 722 36.83 -46.26 -43.66
N MET A 723 37.50 -45.11 -43.47
CA MET A 723 38.29 -44.48 -44.54
C MET A 723 39.52 -45.30 -44.94
N VAL A 724 40.22 -45.90 -43.98
CA VAL A 724 41.41 -46.75 -44.25
C VAL A 724 41.01 -48.14 -44.76
N ASP A 725 39.86 -48.68 -44.38
CA ASP A 725 39.42 -50.01 -44.86
C ASP A 725 38.83 -49.97 -46.27
N ASP A 726 38.30 -48.83 -46.70
CA ASP A 726 37.87 -48.63 -48.08
C ASP A 726 39.07 -48.33 -48.99
N THR A 727 39.37 -49.25 -49.91
CA THR A 727 40.52 -49.13 -50.82
C THR A 727 40.50 -47.88 -51.70
N THR A 728 39.32 -47.35 -52.04
CA THR A 728 39.16 -46.15 -52.89
C THR A 728 39.39 -44.90 -52.06
N LEU A 729 38.72 -44.78 -50.92
CA LEU A 729 38.90 -43.63 -50.01
C LEU A 729 40.33 -43.56 -49.48
N ARG A 730 40.90 -44.70 -49.07
CA ARG A 730 42.29 -44.78 -48.61
C ARG A 730 43.28 -44.32 -49.67
N ALA A 731 43.14 -44.78 -50.91
CA ALA A 731 44.04 -44.39 -52.00
C ALA A 731 43.89 -42.91 -52.37
N GLY A 732 42.68 -42.36 -52.24
CA GLY A 732 42.43 -40.93 -52.43
C GLY A 732 43.02 -40.06 -51.32
N PHE A 733 42.93 -40.51 -50.06
CA PHE A 733 43.39 -39.78 -48.89
C PHE A 733 44.92 -39.86 -48.68
N PHE A 734 45.52 -41.02 -48.98
CA PHE A 734 46.96 -41.29 -48.83
C PHE A 734 47.60 -41.62 -50.17
N PRO A 735 47.73 -40.64 -51.10
CA PRO A 735 48.19 -40.89 -52.45
C PRO A 735 49.63 -41.39 -52.48
N GLY A 736 49.84 -42.56 -53.09
CA GLY A 736 51.17 -43.14 -53.31
C GLY A 736 51.77 -43.90 -52.12
N PHE A 737 51.05 -44.05 -51.02
CA PHE A 737 51.47 -44.88 -49.88
C PHE A 737 51.13 -46.36 -50.09
N ASP A 738 52.12 -47.25 -50.00
CA ASP A 738 51.91 -48.70 -50.16
C ASP A 738 51.63 -49.39 -48.81
N PHE A 739 50.35 -49.67 -48.55
CA PHE A 739 49.88 -50.34 -47.34
C PHE A 739 50.30 -51.82 -47.24
N ASN A 740 50.81 -52.44 -48.31
CA ASN A 740 51.25 -53.83 -48.29
C ASN A 740 52.69 -54.01 -47.77
N VAL A 741 53.43 -52.92 -47.57
CA VAL A 741 54.79 -52.96 -47.03
C VAL A 741 54.72 -53.17 -45.51
N ASN A 742 55.63 -54.01 -45.00
CA ASN A 742 55.75 -54.21 -43.56
C ASN A 742 56.06 -52.88 -42.87
N ALA A 743 55.36 -52.57 -41.79
CA ALA A 743 55.50 -51.29 -41.10
C ALA A 743 56.95 -50.97 -40.67
N ASN A 744 57.74 -51.99 -40.31
CA ASN A 744 59.16 -51.82 -39.96
C ASN A 744 60.07 -51.46 -41.15
N ASP A 745 59.64 -51.77 -42.38
CA ASP A 745 60.41 -51.54 -43.61
C ASP A 745 60.08 -50.19 -44.27
N ILE A 746 59.04 -49.49 -43.79
CA ILE A 746 58.65 -48.16 -44.28
C ILE A 746 59.56 -47.11 -43.64
N ALA A 747 60.25 -46.32 -44.48
CA ALA A 747 61.14 -45.25 -44.01
C ALA A 747 60.36 -44.14 -43.27
N ILE A 748 61.00 -43.53 -42.27
CA ILE A 748 60.40 -42.43 -41.47
C ILE A 748 59.92 -41.27 -42.37
N ALA A 749 60.72 -40.90 -43.38
CA ALA A 749 60.35 -39.85 -44.33
C ALA A 749 59.10 -40.20 -45.16
N THR A 750 58.83 -41.49 -45.40
CA THR A 750 57.63 -41.97 -46.09
C THR A 750 56.40 -41.83 -45.19
N TRP A 751 56.49 -42.21 -43.90
CA TRP A 751 55.41 -41.96 -42.92
C TRP A 751 55.07 -40.46 -42.81
N GLN A 752 56.10 -39.61 -42.76
CA GLN A 752 55.92 -38.17 -42.68
C GLN A 752 55.20 -37.62 -43.93
N SER A 753 55.79 -37.81 -45.11
CA SER A 753 55.31 -37.19 -46.35
C SER A 753 54.03 -37.78 -46.93
N GLN A 754 53.76 -39.07 -46.69
CA GLN A 754 52.64 -39.79 -47.34
C GLN A 754 51.52 -40.19 -46.38
N VAL A 755 51.69 -40.04 -45.06
CA VAL A 755 50.64 -40.31 -44.07
C VAL A 755 50.35 -39.09 -43.19
N VAL A 756 51.37 -38.52 -42.53
CA VAL A 756 51.15 -37.39 -41.60
C VAL A 756 50.85 -36.09 -42.33
N SER A 757 51.60 -35.74 -43.39
CA SER A 757 51.33 -34.50 -44.14
C SER A 757 49.94 -34.49 -44.77
N PRO A 758 49.44 -35.58 -45.41
CA PRO A 758 48.05 -35.62 -45.87
C PRO A 758 47.00 -35.44 -44.75
N LEU A 759 47.23 -36.02 -43.56
CA LEU A 759 46.33 -35.83 -42.42
C LEU A 759 46.26 -34.36 -41.97
N ILE A 760 47.40 -33.69 -41.87
CA ILE A 760 47.48 -32.28 -41.48
C ILE A 760 46.77 -31.39 -42.52
N VAL A 761 47.08 -31.58 -43.80
CA VAL A 761 46.50 -30.78 -44.90
C VAL A 761 44.98 -30.92 -44.96
N ASN A 762 44.44 -32.10 -44.68
CA ASN A 762 43.00 -32.33 -44.76
C ASN A 762 42.25 -31.91 -43.49
N PHE A 763 42.83 -32.08 -42.29
CA PHE A 763 42.09 -31.88 -41.03
C PHE A 763 42.34 -30.53 -40.33
N MET A 764 43.46 -29.85 -40.62
CA MET A 764 43.77 -28.54 -40.03
C MET A 764 43.37 -27.40 -40.96
N GLY A 765 42.98 -26.26 -40.39
CA GLY A 765 42.65 -25.06 -41.17
C GLY A 765 43.90 -24.37 -41.71
N GLU A 766 43.76 -23.61 -42.80
CA GLU A 766 44.82 -22.74 -43.30
C GLU A 766 44.67 -21.33 -42.72
N ASN A 767 45.79 -20.70 -42.32
CA ASN A 767 45.84 -19.30 -41.86
C ASN A 767 44.96 -18.94 -40.64
N LEU A 768 44.59 -19.90 -39.80
CA LEU A 768 43.89 -19.62 -38.53
C LEU A 768 44.88 -19.15 -37.46
N THR A 769 44.56 -18.04 -36.79
CA THR A 769 45.35 -17.50 -35.66
C THR A 769 45.14 -18.26 -34.35
N THR A 770 44.08 -19.08 -34.27
CA THR A 770 43.62 -19.79 -33.06
C THR A 770 43.55 -21.30 -33.29
N GLN A 771 44.65 -21.91 -33.76
CA GLN A 771 44.81 -23.37 -33.87
C GLN A 771 46.22 -23.81 -33.42
N PRO A 772 46.44 -25.10 -33.10
CA PRO A 772 47.79 -25.61 -32.82
C PRO A 772 48.76 -25.41 -33.99
N ASP A 773 50.04 -25.21 -33.70
CA ASP A 773 51.09 -25.12 -34.72
C ASP A 773 51.16 -26.46 -35.51
N PRO A 774 50.95 -26.44 -36.84
CA PRO A 774 51.03 -27.64 -37.68
C PRO A 774 52.34 -28.41 -37.52
N ALA A 775 53.48 -27.73 -37.31
CA ALA A 775 54.76 -28.38 -37.12
C ALA A 775 54.83 -29.17 -35.80
N MET A 776 54.17 -28.67 -34.75
CA MET A 776 54.07 -29.39 -33.48
C MET A 776 53.16 -30.62 -33.61
N VAL A 777 52.02 -30.47 -34.28
CA VAL A 777 51.10 -31.59 -34.55
C VAL A 777 51.78 -32.67 -35.38
N GLU A 778 52.55 -32.29 -36.40
CA GLU A 778 53.36 -33.22 -37.20
C GLU A 778 54.35 -33.99 -36.33
N SER A 779 55.06 -33.29 -35.44
CA SER A 779 56.01 -33.93 -34.50
C SER A 779 55.32 -34.93 -33.58
N GLU A 780 54.15 -34.61 -33.03
CA GLU A 780 53.39 -35.52 -32.15
C GLU A 780 52.88 -36.76 -32.90
N LEU A 781 52.34 -36.60 -34.11
CA LEU A 781 51.90 -37.72 -34.94
C LEU A 781 53.09 -38.61 -35.37
N MET A 782 54.23 -38.01 -35.72
CA MET A 782 55.45 -38.75 -36.03
C MET A 782 56.02 -39.48 -34.83
N SER A 783 55.92 -38.91 -33.63
CA SER A 783 56.27 -39.57 -32.37
C SER A 783 55.36 -40.78 -32.09
N LEU A 784 54.04 -40.60 -32.26
CA LEU A 784 53.04 -41.68 -32.13
C LEU A 784 53.33 -42.85 -33.09
N LEU A 785 53.66 -42.55 -34.35
CA LEU A 785 53.92 -43.56 -35.36
C LEU A 785 55.29 -44.21 -35.20
N THR A 786 56.35 -43.41 -35.11
CA THR A 786 57.74 -43.85 -35.33
C THR A 786 58.66 -43.64 -34.14
N GLY A 787 58.17 -43.16 -33.01
CA GLY A 787 58.93 -42.99 -31.76
C GLY A 787 59.47 -44.31 -31.19
N SER A 788 60.15 -44.25 -30.05
CA SER A 788 60.80 -45.43 -29.42
C SER A 788 59.81 -46.56 -29.10
N VAL A 789 58.53 -46.24 -28.88
CA VAL A 789 57.40 -47.17 -28.66
C VAL A 789 56.27 -46.94 -29.68
N GLY A 790 56.59 -46.39 -30.85
CA GLY A 790 55.61 -45.97 -31.86
C GLY A 790 54.80 -47.12 -32.46
N LEU A 791 53.58 -46.82 -32.90
CA LEU A 791 52.60 -47.79 -33.39
C LEU A 791 53.01 -48.48 -34.70
N ALA A 792 53.91 -47.88 -35.48
CA ALA A 792 54.47 -48.49 -36.68
C ALA A 792 55.63 -49.46 -36.39
N ARG A 793 56.05 -49.60 -35.13
CA ARG A 793 57.14 -50.52 -34.73
C ARG A 793 56.60 -51.81 -34.12
N CYS A 794 57.29 -52.91 -34.38
CA CYS A 794 57.04 -54.18 -33.71
C CYS A 794 58.33 -54.96 -33.50
N SER A 795 58.38 -55.82 -32.46
CA SER A 795 59.51 -56.73 -32.25
C SER A 795 59.43 -57.90 -33.23
N GLY A 796 60.16 -57.83 -34.34
CA GLY A 796 60.19 -58.87 -35.38
C GLY A 796 59.30 -58.55 -36.58
N GLN A 797 58.62 -59.56 -37.14
CA GLN A 797 57.71 -59.37 -38.26
C GLN A 797 56.36 -58.83 -37.74
N CYS A 798 55.95 -57.67 -38.24
CA CYS A 798 54.66 -57.09 -37.87
C CYS A 798 53.50 -57.94 -38.41
N ALA A 799 52.36 -57.88 -37.71
CA ALA A 799 51.11 -58.38 -38.25
C ALA A 799 50.82 -57.68 -39.60
N ALA A 800 50.19 -58.41 -40.53
CA ALA A 800 49.95 -57.92 -41.89
C ALA A 800 49.13 -56.61 -41.92
N ASP A 801 48.27 -56.38 -40.92
CA ASP A 801 47.42 -55.19 -40.77
C ASP A 801 48.05 -54.06 -39.94
N ARG A 802 49.34 -54.18 -39.58
CA ARG A 802 50.00 -53.20 -38.69
C ARG A 802 50.07 -51.81 -39.30
N THR A 803 50.40 -51.71 -40.58
CA THR A 803 50.51 -50.45 -41.32
C THR A 803 49.17 -49.72 -41.35
N GLU A 804 48.08 -50.46 -41.57
CA GLU A 804 46.71 -49.94 -41.54
C GLU A 804 46.33 -49.46 -40.13
N LYS A 805 46.58 -50.27 -39.10
CA LYS A 805 46.30 -49.90 -37.70
C LYS A 805 47.05 -48.65 -37.24
N ALA A 806 48.32 -48.53 -37.59
CA ALA A 806 49.12 -47.35 -37.25
C ALA A 806 48.55 -46.09 -37.93
N THR A 807 48.17 -46.21 -39.20
CA THR A 807 47.54 -45.12 -39.96
C THR A 807 46.18 -44.72 -39.37
N LYS A 808 45.32 -45.69 -39.03
CA LYS A 808 44.03 -45.44 -38.36
C LYS A 808 44.21 -44.69 -37.05
N ALA A 809 45.20 -45.08 -36.24
CA ALA A 809 45.47 -44.44 -34.97
C ALA A 809 45.98 -43.00 -35.13
N ALA A 810 46.89 -42.73 -36.08
CA ALA A 810 47.34 -41.38 -36.39
C ALA A 810 46.19 -40.50 -36.91
N CYS A 811 45.35 -41.04 -37.79
CA CYS A 811 44.15 -40.38 -38.28
C CYS A 811 43.19 -40.01 -37.15
N ALA A 812 42.84 -40.98 -36.31
CA ALA A 812 41.88 -40.77 -35.22
C ALA A 812 42.40 -39.80 -34.16
N SER A 813 43.72 -39.79 -33.91
CA SER A 813 44.34 -38.87 -32.94
C SER A 813 44.21 -37.41 -33.37
N LEU A 814 44.30 -37.13 -34.68
CA LEU A 814 44.11 -35.78 -35.20
C LEU A 814 42.63 -35.43 -35.35
N LEU A 815 41.84 -36.34 -35.92
CA LEU A 815 40.41 -36.14 -36.18
C LEU A 815 39.60 -35.97 -34.89
N GLY A 816 39.98 -36.64 -33.81
CA GLY A 816 39.33 -36.53 -32.49
C GLY A 816 39.88 -35.42 -31.59
N SER A 817 40.75 -34.54 -32.11
CA SER A 817 41.41 -33.50 -31.33
C SER A 817 40.62 -32.18 -31.27
N ALA A 818 41.10 -31.23 -30.45
CA ALA A 818 40.52 -29.90 -30.34
C ALA A 818 40.42 -29.14 -31.68
N ILE A 819 41.26 -29.48 -32.67
CA ILE A 819 41.23 -28.90 -34.03
C ILE A 819 39.85 -29.10 -34.68
N VAL A 820 39.20 -30.24 -34.42
CA VAL A 820 37.90 -30.61 -34.99
C VAL A 820 36.77 -30.35 -34.01
N LEU A 821 37.05 -30.12 -32.73
CA LEU A 821 36.02 -29.93 -31.70
C LEU A 821 35.71 -28.47 -31.37
N LEU A 822 36.71 -27.59 -31.42
CA LEU A 822 36.53 -26.17 -31.10
C LEU A 822 36.11 -25.39 -32.35
N GLN A 823 35.25 -24.39 -32.14
CA GLN A 823 34.83 -23.43 -33.18
C GLN A 823 34.83 -22.00 -32.67
#